data_AF-A0A3B0XC83-F1
#
_entry.id   AF-A0A3B0XC83-F1
#
_cell.length_a   1.000
_cell.length_b   1.000
_cell.length_c   1.000
_cell.angle_alpha   90.00
_cell.angle_beta   90.00
_cell.angle_gamma   90.00
#
_symmetry.space_group_name_H-M   'P 1'
#
loop_
_entity.id
_entity.type
_entity.pdbx_description
1 polymer ?
#
loop_
_entity_poly.entity_id
_entity_poly.type
_entity_poly.pdbx_seq_one_letter_code
_entity_poly.pdbx_strand_id
1 'polypeptide(L)'
;MSDKDSDKTRVKPPTQSALPSDDVTRVVSPSTPPVDDKTQIPPAASRGSVPDGVGAQHKQNPSEDKTRLSPALKTPHSDTPEDLKQQKLRQQILQKQLRQQNRQKQLRQEKLAQQMIKQGKLQLPGHKPLQTADATQFNPSVFPEADKASSLSAEADRKRRAAAELSTGEHIVLKERFILERVLGSGGMGVVYKAKDLLKVEAQDRDPYVAIKVLSDEFKAHPKAFISLQRESRKSQRIAHPNIVNVFDFDRDGDTVFMTMEYLDGNSLDQLIRQYKATGLPTDDVWDIINGLTAALSHAHAENIIHSDFKPGNIFVTQKGATKVFDFGIARAVAKVEQQDESPEDKTVFDAGNLGALTPAYASLEMLEGEEPDIRDDLYALGCVAYELFTGEHPYRRLPANEAEKQGLTAKRINNIKKFQWLAIKKAIAFRREDRFDTVERFTAALTPKIKSSNTLLMSIVIILLISMGGYFSFFNESADSYSELDIRNELELKIKIDYLKEDLASLVKSAAFTDPWQDGIWKNVSDLLILVKNDDPWLDQQKMLIYQLYLKEISSAVDAGKYNKAKALIQNAQRYTDDVTKLDAQQIKIASLVQDATRTREVRQKREIDEKRLSHENDRRNQQNKMSRARKVELFDVALENVNAQTKCQGRLNMRNVQTAVEKLRDLDHKRYNRLEGKIVNSLAGCIAQTGKAFPERATEAKKQALRIFKSNQVLMALKIKQRDPCDISLAGLGSRGKRALCKDKIKDAGAGPVLIVIPGNQKIRAFAIGKFEVSVRELNKFCKVSPGCRPIKGDTELPVSNITFKVAKAYLKWLSRQSRQKYRLPTKNEWLYAAKSQRRKLDANRNCMLSTRGIEKGGKLVRASIGKQNSWGLVNYVGNVQEWVYDKGRKLVAVGGSFKQSMDNCTVTTTHAHNGSADISTGLRVVRELRAGS
;
A
#
# COMPACT_ATOMS: atom_id res chain seq x y z
N MET A 1 31.04 -67.12 2.37
CA MET A 1 32.21 -67.49 1.55
C MET A 1 33.17 -66.29 1.50
N SER A 2 34.46 -66.59 1.30
CA SER A 2 35.44 -65.89 0.46
C SER A 2 35.36 -64.36 0.26
N ASP A 3 36.43 -63.65 0.67
CA ASP A 3 37.47 -63.07 -0.20
C ASP A 3 37.02 -62.38 -1.52
N LYS A 4 37.50 -61.18 -1.92
CA LYS A 4 38.67 -60.35 -1.48
C LYS A 4 38.62 -58.93 -2.14
N ASP A 5 39.53 -57.94 -2.02
CA ASP A 5 40.87 -57.82 -1.38
C ASP A 5 41.17 -56.42 -0.72
N SER A 6 41.96 -55.55 -1.36
CA SER A 6 42.63 -54.32 -0.87
C SER A 6 42.66 -53.19 -1.96
N ASP A 7 43.20 -51.96 -1.82
CA ASP A 7 44.02 -51.31 -0.77
C ASP A 7 43.96 -49.73 -0.78
N LYS A 8 44.62 -49.11 0.23
CA LYS A 8 45.07 -47.69 0.46
C LYS A 8 44.81 -46.63 -0.63
N THR A 9 44.41 -45.40 -0.26
CA THR A 9 45.35 -44.37 0.29
C THR A 9 44.67 -43.23 1.09
N ARG A 10 45.46 -42.29 1.67
CA ARG A 10 45.05 -41.40 2.78
C ARG A 10 45.87 -40.09 2.86
N VAL A 11 45.22 -38.91 2.88
CA VAL A 11 45.71 -37.59 3.41
C VAL A 11 44.51 -36.61 3.40
N LYS A 12 43.96 -36.18 4.56
CA LYS A 12 44.29 -35.03 5.46
C LYS A 12 43.65 -33.66 5.05
N PRO A 13 42.97 -32.93 5.96
CA PRO A 13 42.35 -31.61 5.69
C PRO A 13 43.17 -30.39 6.20
N PRO A 14 42.85 -29.15 5.77
CA PRO A 14 43.40 -27.89 6.30
C PRO A 14 42.63 -27.35 7.54
N THR A 15 43.18 -26.34 8.23
CA THR A 15 42.76 -25.93 9.59
C THR A 15 42.79 -24.41 9.84
N GLN A 16 41.67 -23.84 10.32
CA GLN A 16 41.46 -22.63 11.19
C GLN A 16 42.09 -21.23 10.90
N SER A 17 41.41 -20.22 11.48
CA SER A 17 41.84 -18.84 11.79
C SER A 17 41.82 -17.80 10.64
N ALA A 18 41.64 -16.48 10.87
CA ALA A 18 41.56 -15.70 12.11
C ALA A 18 40.58 -14.49 12.03
N LEU A 19 40.42 -13.74 13.13
CA LEU A 19 39.86 -12.37 13.24
C LEU A 19 40.99 -11.40 13.65
N PRO A 20 40.94 -10.10 13.27
CA PRO A 20 40.68 -9.03 14.26
C PRO A 20 39.90 -7.80 13.66
N SER A 21 38.97 -7.13 14.35
CA SER A 21 39.06 -6.01 15.35
C SER A 21 38.96 -4.58 14.78
N ASP A 22 38.38 -3.66 15.55
CA ASP A 22 38.14 -2.24 15.22
C ASP A 22 39.40 -1.34 15.43
N ASP A 23 39.54 -0.19 14.72
CA ASP A 23 39.52 1.17 15.33
C ASP A 23 39.53 2.40 14.37
N VAL A 24 38.80 3.46 14.79
CA VAL A 24 39.08 4.94 14.81
C VAL A 24 39.74 5.79 13.66
N THR A 25 38.95 6.81 13.21
CA THR A 25 39.26 8.21 12.75
C THR A 25 39.68 8.67 11.32
N ARG A 26 38.88 9.65 10.84
CA ARG A 26 39.17 10.96 10.17
C ARG A 26 40.03 11.14 8.90
N VAL A 27 39.35 11.63 7.84
CA VAL A 27 39.57 12.91 7.09
C VAL A 27 41.00 13.30 6.64
N VAL A 28 41.22 13.42 5.32
CA VAL A 28 41.69 14.63 4.58
C VAL A 28 41.75 14.35 3.06
N SER A 29 41.50 15.37 2.24
CA SER A 29 41.86 15.51 0.80
C SER A 29 42.47 16.91 0.65
N PRO A 30 43.36 17.25 -0.33
CA PRO A 30 43.15 17.08 -1.79
C PRO A 30 44.44 16.90 -2.65
N SER A 31 44.33 16.87 -4.00
CA SER A 31 45.10 17.74 -4.95
C SER A 31 44.98 17.33 -6.44
N THR A 32 44.87 18.33 -7.33
CA THR A 32 45.01 18.32 -8.82
C THR A 32 45.72 19.64 -9.24
N PRO A 33 46.09 19.94 -10.52
CA PRO A 33 45.94 19.23 -11.80
C PRO A 33 47.28 18.63 -12.34
N PRO A 34 47.97 19.00 -13.46
CA PRO A 34 47.93 20.20 -14.34
C PRO A 34 47.36 19.94 -15.77
N VAL A 35 48.01 20.43 -16.85
CA VAL A 35 47.36 21.16 -17.97
C VAL A 35 48.06 20.97 -19.36
N ASP A 36 47.26 20.87 -20.44
CA ASP A 36 47.49 21.04 -21.92
C ASP A 36 48.66 20.26 -22.62
N ASP A 37 48.88 20.18 -23.95
CA ASP A 37 48.21 20.73 -25.16
C ASP A 37 48.49 19.90 -26.47
N LYS A 38 47.74 20.19 -27.54
CA LYS A 38 48.09 20.20 -29.00
C LYS A 38 48.67 18.98 -29.80
N THR A 39 47.87 18.61 -30.82
CA THR A 39 48.18 18.39 -32.27
C THR A 39 48.74 17.09 -32.91
N GLN A 40 48.06 16.72 -34.01
CA GLN A 40 48.54 16.24 -35.34
C GLN A 40 48.72 14.74 -35.65
N ILE A 41 48.75 14.45 -36.96
CA ILE A 41 48.43 13.18 -37.65
C ILE A 41 49.56 12.79 -38.61
N PRO A 42 49.90 11.49 -38.75
CA PRO A 42 50.37 10.94 -40.04
C PRO A 42 49.64 9.63 -40.50
N PRO A 43 49.79 9.17 -41.77
CA PRO A 43 48.88 8.17 -42.37
C PRO A 43 49.50 6.91 -43.05
N ALA A 44 48.66 5.86 -43.18
CA ALA A 44 48.46 4.90 -44.31
C ALA A 44 49.58 4.02 -44.96
N ALA A 45 49.16 2.79 -45.36
CA ALA A 45 49.67 1.91 -46.47
C ALA A 45 51.03 1.16 -46.33
N SER A 46 51.32 -0.01 -46.96
CA SER A 46 50.50 -1.07 -47.60
C SER A 46 51.29 -2.34 -48.07
N ARG A 47 50.61 -3.53 -48.09
CA ARG A 47 50.75 -4.73 -49.00
C ARG A 47 52.00 -5.67 -48.98
N GLY A 48 51.74 -6.94 -49.35
CA GLY A 48 52.68 -8.09 -49.59
C GLY A 48 52.32 -9.33 -48.74
N SER A 49 52.42 -10.61 -49.15
CA SER A 49 52.83 -11.29 -50.40
C SER A 49 52.23 -12.74 -50.49
N VAL A 50 52.60 -13.54 -51.50
CA VAL A 50 52.14 -14.92 -51.87
C VAL A 50 53.33 -15.73 -52.48
N PRO A 51 53.33 -17.07 -52.77
CA PRO A 51 52.24 -17.91 -53.35
C PRO A 51 52.21 -19.45 -52.97
N ASP A 52 51.51 -20.26 -53.80
CA ASP A 52 51.63 -21.72 -54.13
C ASP A 52 51.44 -22.86 -53.08
N GLY A 53 50.91 -24.05 -53.43
CA GLY A 53 50.22 -24.48 -54.68
C GLY A 53 50.06 -26.02 -54.90
N VAL A 54 48.94 -26.44 -55.53
CA VAL A 54 48.64 -27.79 -56.14
C VAL A 54 48.44 -28.98 -55.15
N GLY A 55 47.54 -29.98 -55.30
CA GLY A 55 46.48 -30.33 -56.29
C GLY A 55 46.49 -31.85 -56.67
N ALA A 56 45.46 -32.55 -57.16
CA ALA A 56 44.00 -32.35 -57.29
C ALA A 56 43.28 -33.65 -57.81
N GLN A 57 41.93 -33.77 -57.72
CA GLN A 57 41.05 -34.84 -58.34
C GLN A 57 41.18 -36.27 -57.72
N HIS A 58 40.26 -37.25 -57.80
CA HIS A 58 38.84 -37.45 -58.27
C HIS A 58 38.32 -38.78 -57.62
N LYS A 59 37.08 -39.31 -57.64
CA LYS A 59 35.72 -39.00 -58.19
C LYS A 59 34.67 -39.62 -57.16
N GLN A 60 33.43 -40.10 -57.36
CA GLN A 60 32.50 -40.34 -58.49
C GLN A 60 31.02 -40.06 -58.08
N ASN A 61 30.04 -40.95 -58.35
CA ASN A 61 28.59 -40.85 -58.06
C ASN A 61 27.91 -42.27 -58.16
N PRO A 62 26.60 -42.55 -57.81
CA PRO A 62 25.41 -41.92 -58.44
C PRO A 62 24.06 -41.86 -57.64
N SER A 63 23.00 -41.36 -58.33
CA SER A 63 21.54 -41.40 -58.03
C SER A 63 21.00 -40.46 -56.91
N GLU A 64 19.81 -39.82 -57.01
CA GLU A 64 18.84 -39.71 -58.12
C GLU A 64 18.14 -38.31 -58.17
N ASP A 65 16.96 -38.15 -58.81
CA ASP A 65 16.70 -37.00 -59.70
C ASP A 65 15.44 -36.10 -59.43
N LYS A 66 15.38 -34.95 -60.13
CA LYS A 66 14.22 -34.09 -60.52
C LYS A 66 13.55 -33.07 -59.56
N THR A 67 14.11 -31.86 -59.59
CA THR A 67 13.44 -30.55 -59.91
C THR A 67 12.17 -30.06 -59.16
N ARG A 68 12.24 -28.85 -58.56
CA ARG A 68 11.58 -27.64 -59.16
C ARG A 68 12.04 -26.27 -58.58
N LEU A 69 12.10 -25.32 -59.51
CA LEU A 69 12.22 -23.84 -59.49
C LEU A 69 11.99 -23.04 -58.18
N SER A 70 12.84 -22.01 -58.01
CA SER A 70 12.75 -20.91 -57.03
C SER A 70 11.65 -19.88 -57.34
N PRO A 71 11.34 -18.99 -56.38
CA PRO A 71 11.40 -17.56 -56.66
C PRO A 71 12.32 -16.79 -55.69
N ALA A 72 12.82 -15.62 -56.11
CA ALA A 72 13.79 -14.82 -55.36
C ALA A 72 13.15 -13.87 -54.33
N LEU A 73 13.87 -13.59 -53.23
CA LEU A 73 13.53 -12.50 -52.32
C LEU A 73 13.68 -11.15 -53.04
N LYS A 74 12.65 -10.31 -52.96
CA LYS A 74 12.77 -8.87 -53.19
C LYS A 74 12.89 -8.14 -51.86
N THR A 75 13.69 -7.08 -51.83
CA THR A 75 13.86 -6.18 -50.68
C THR A 75 12.55 -5.42 -50.38
N PRO A 76 12.24 -5.14 -49.10
CA PRO A 76 11.18 -4.19 -48.76
C PRO A 76 11.51 -2.78 -49.28
N HIS A 77 10.50 -2.02 -49.70
CA HIS A 77 10.65 -0.60 -49.95
C HIS A 77 10.74 0.19 -48.64
N SER A 78 11.31 1.39 -48.71
CA SER A 78 11.26 2.40 -47.65
C SER A 78 9.92 3.14 -47.69
N ASP A 79 8.96 2.74 -46.85
CA ASP A 79 7.69 3.47 -46.70
C ASP A 79 7.94 4.90 -46.21
N THR A 80 7.30 5.89 -46.83
CA THR A 80 7.46 7.30 -46.44
C THR A 80 6.53 7.67 -45.27
N PRO A 81 6.75 8.82 -44.59
CA PRO A 81 5.83 9.32 -43.56
C PRO A 81 4.39 9.58 -44.08
N GLU A 82 4.22 9.71 -45.40
CA GLU A 82 2.92 9.88 -46.08
C GLU A 82 2.19 8.54 -46.23
N ASP A 83 2.91 7.46 -46.56
CA ASP A 83 2.37 6.10 -46.67
C ASP A 83 1.84 5.61 -45.32
N LEU A 84 2.59 5.84 -44.23
CA LEU A 84 2.13 5.52 -42.86
C LEU A 84 0.86 6.30 -42.48
N LYS A 85 0.66 7.54 -42.98
CA LYS A 85 -0.60 8.27 -42.79
C LYS A 85 -1.75 7.63 -43.57
N GLN A 86 -1.54 7.28 -44.85
CA GLN A 86 -2.58 6.62 -45.65
C GLN A 86 -2.94 5.23 -45.07
N GLN A 87 -1.96 4.46 -44.60
CA GLN A 87 -2.18 3.14 -44.01
C GLN A 87 -2.99 3.23 -42.71
N LYS A 88 -2.70 4.19 -41.83
CA LYS A 88 -3.51 4.48 -40.63
C LYS A 88 -4.93 4.95 -40.98
N LEU A 89 -5.08 5.80 -42.00
CA LEU A 89 -6.41 6.24 -42.46
C LEU A 89 -7.24 5.08 -43.01
N ARG A 90 -6.64 4.18 -43.80
CA ARG A 90 -7.30 2.96 -44.29
C ARG A 90 -7.73 2.04 -43.13
N GLN A 91 -6.90 1.85 -42.10
CA GLN A 91 -7.28 1.10 -40.90
C GLN A 91 -8.47 1.74 -40.16
N GLN A 92 -8.50 3.07 -39.99
CA GLN A 92 -9.62 3.75 -39.33
C GLN A 92 -10.95 3.64 -40.13
N ILE A 93 -10.88 3.69 -41.46
CA ILE A 93 -12.05 3.49 -42.33
C ILE A 93 -12.55 2.04 -42.19
N LEU A 94 -11.65 1.06 -42.23
CA LEU A 94 -12.00 -0.36 -42.07
C LEU A 94 -12.65 -0.65 -40.69
N GLN A 95 -12.10 -0.08 -39.61
CA GLN A 95 -12.70 -0.20 -38.28
C GLN A 95 -14.09 0.44 -38.18
N LYS A 96 -14.34 1.59 -38.86
CA LYS A 96 -15.68 2.18 -38.93
C LYS A 96 -16.67 1.28 -39.67
N GLN A 97 -16.27 0.70 -40.80
CA GLN A 97 -17.10 -0.23 -41.57
C GLN A 97 -17.43 -1.50 -40.76
N LEU A 98 -16.44 -2.09 -40.07
CA LEU A 98 -16.64 -3.28 -39.24
C LEU A 98 -17.61 -3.00 -38.06
N ARG A 99 -17.50 -1.83 -37.43
CA ARG A 99 -18.45 -1.39 -36.39
C ARG A 99 -19.88 -1.20 -36.93
N GLN A 100 -20.04 -0.68 -38.15
CA GLN A 100 -21.37 -0.60 -38.79
C GLN A 100 -21.95 -1.97 -39.12
N GLN A 101 -21.15 -2.90 -39.69
CA GLN A 101 -21.61 -4.25 -39.99
C GLN A 101 -22.03 -5.03 -38.73
N ASN A 102 -21.25 -4.94 -37.65
CA ASN A 102 -21.60 -5.58 -36.39
C ASN A 102 -22.89 -5.00 -35.79
N ARG A 103 -23.09 -3.68 -35.83
CA ARG A 103 -24.34 -3.04 -35.40
C ARG A 103 -25.55 -3.48 -36.24
N GLN A 104 -25.36 -3.68 -37.55
CA GLN A 104 -26.42 -4.21 -38.42
C GLN A 104 -26.72 -5.70 -38.17
N LYS A 105 -25.71 -6.53 -37.87
CA LYS A 105 -25.91 -7.93 -37.44
C LYS A 105 -26.73 -7.99 -36.14
N GLN A 106 -26.36 -7.18 -35.15
CA GLN A 106 -27.05 -7.13 -33.85
C GLN A 106 -28.50 -6.69 -34.00
N LEU A 107 -28.78 -5.63 -34.78
CA LEU A 107 -30.15 -5.19 -35.11
C LEU A 107 -30.96 -6.24 -35.91
N ARG A 108 -30.32 -7.11 -36.69
CA ARG A 108 -30.99 -8.26 -37.33
C ARG A 108 -31.34 -9.35 -36.31
N GLN A 109 -30.43 -9.65 -35.37
CA GLN A 109 -30.68 -10.63 -34.30
C GLN A 109 -31.78 -10.17 -33.34
N GLU A 110 -31.79 -8.90 -32.93
CA GLU A 110 -32.88 -8.32 -32.12
C GLU A 110 -34.24 -8.42 -32.84
N LYS A 111 -34.29 -8.10 -34.14
CA LYS A 111 -35.52 -8.25 -34.92
C LYS A 111 -35.96 -9.70 -35.08
N LEU A 112 -35.04 -10.64 -35.26
CA LEU A 112 -35.37 -12.08 -35.27
C LEU A 112 -35.94 -12.53 -33.92
N ALA A 113 -35.31 -12.14 -32.81
CA ALA A 113 -35.77 -12.47 -31.46
C ALA A 113 -37.16 -11.90 -31.18
N GLN A 114 -37.40 -10.62 -31.49
CA GLN A 114 -38.73 -9.99 -31.37
C GLN A 114 -39.78 -10.67 -32.26
N GLN A 115 -39.39 -11.14 -33.44
CA GLN A 115 -40.29 -11.86 -34.37
C GLN A 115 -40.60 -13.28 -33.86
N MET A 116 -39.64 -14.00 -33.29
CA MET A 116 -39.86 -15.32 -32.67
C MET A 116 -40.70 -15.25 -31.40
N ILE A 117 -40.53 -14.18 -30.59
CA ILE A 117 -41.40 -13.87 -29.44
C ILE A 117 -42.83 -13.59 -29.91
N LYS A 118 -43.02 -12.78 -30.97
CA LYS A 118 -44.35 -12.56 -31.58
C LYS A 118 -44.98 -13.82 -32.21
N GLN A 119 -44.18 -14.84 -32.52
CA GLN A 119 -44.65 -16.13 -33.03
C GLN A 119 -44.85 -17.19 -31.93
N GLY A 120 -44.68 -16.85 -30.65
CA GLY A 120 -44.97 -17.73 -29.52
C GLY A 120 -44.07 -18.96 -29.38
N LYS A 121 -42.89 -18.98 -30.04
CA LYS A 121 -42.00 -20.16 -30.10
C LYS A 121 -40.96 -20.26 -28.98
N LEU A 122 -41.03 -19.41 -27.96
CA LEU A 122 -40.13 -19.47 -26.80
C LEU A 122 -40.94 -19.52 -25.51
N GLN A 123 -40.76 -20.59 -24.73
CA GLN A 123 -41.50 -20.85 -23.50
C GLN A 123 -40.53 -20.86 -22.31
N LEU A 124 -40.86 -20.10 -21.25
CA LEU A 124 -40.14 -20.10 -19.98
C LEU A 124 -40.95 -20.88 -18.92
N PRO A 125 -40.32 -21.73 -18.10
CA PRO A 125 -40.98 -22.34 -16.95
C PRO A 125 -41.39 -21.25 -15.96
N GLY A 126 -42.64 -21.27 -15.51
CA GLY A 126 -43.21 -20.21 -14.68
C GLY A 126 -43.46 -20.62 -13.23
N HIS A 127 -43.65 -19.61 -12.37
CA HIS A 127 -44.43 -19.73 -11.14
C HIS A 127 -45.50 -18.62 -11.07
N LYS A 128 -46.50 -18.85 -10.22
CA LYS A 128 -47.79 -18.14 -10.16
C LYS A 128 -48.16 -17.95 -8.68
N PRO A 129 -49.04 -17.00 -8.32
CA PRO A 129 -48.82 -15.55 -8.40
C PRO A 129 -49.12 -14.85 -7.05
N LEU A 130 -48.83 -13.54 -6.91
CA LEU A 130 -49.49 -12.73 -5.87
C LEU A 130 -49.67 -11.24 -6.26
N GLN A 131 -50.94 -10.89 -6.47
CA GLN A 131 -51.65 -9.61 -6.36
C GLN A 131 -50.86 -8.27 -6.41
N THR A 132 -50.94 -7.63 -7.58
CA THR A 132 -51.53 -6.28 -7.80
C THR A 132 -51.39 -5.19 -6.71
N ALA A 133 -50.57 -4.18 -7.00
CA ALA A 133 -50.89 -2.76 -6.77
C ALA A 133 -50.11 -1.89 -7.77
N ASP A 134 -50.58 -0.67 -8.05
CA ASP A 134 -50.07 0.19 -9.13
C ASP A 134 -48.70 0.85 -8.84
N ALA A 135 -47.92 1.11 -9.89
CA ALA A 135 -46.57 1.66 -9.78
C ALA A 135 -46.18 2.62 -10.93
N THR A 136 -47.10 3.48 -11.36
CA THR A 136 -46.84 4.56 -12.33
C THR A 136 -46.33 5.86 -11.68
N GLN A 137 -45.30 5.77 -10.82
CA GLN A 137 -44.57 6.95 -10.32
C GLN A 137 -43.05 6.76 -10.39
N PHE A 138 -42.39 7.65 -11.13
CA PHE A 138 -40.94 7.67 -11.28
C PHE A 138 -40.31 8.51 -10.15
N ASN A 139 -39.93 7.86 -9.05
CA ASN A 139 -39.39 8.53 -7.85
C ASN A 139 -37.85 8.49 -7.81
N PRO A 140 -37.13 9.61 -8.04
CA PRO A 140 -35.67 9.63 -8.13
C PRO A 140 -34.97 9.66 -6.74
N SER A 141 -35.34 8.73 -5.85
CA SER A 141 -35.02 8.80 -4.41
C SER A 141 -34.38 7.55 -3.79
N VAL A 142 -33.95 6.55 -4.58
CA VAL A 142 -33.24 5.36 -4.06
C VAL A 142 -32.04 5.00 -4.92
N PHE A 143 -30.83 5.21 -4.38
CA PHE A 143 -29.64 4.48 -4.82
C PHE A 143 -29.64 3.09 -4.14
N PRO A 144 -29.38 1.98 -4.85
CA PRO A 144 -29.22 0.67 -4.22
C PRO A 144 -27.96 0.60 -3.33
N GLU A 145 -28.10 0.90 -2.04
CA GLU A 145 -27.04 0.73 -1.03
C GLU A 145 -26.90 -0.76 -0.60
N ALA A 146 -26.87 -1.67 -1.58
CA ALA A 146 -27.22 -3.09 -1.38
C ALA A 146 -26.27 -4.14 -2.00
N ASP A 147 -25.12 -3.76 -2.58
CA ASP A 147 -24.15 -4.72 -3.20
C ASP A 147 -22.79 -4.83 -2.48
N LYS A 148 -22.77 -4.59 -1.16
CA LYS A 148 -21.58 -4.80 -0.31
C LYS A 148 -21.78 -5.80 0.83
N ALA A 149 -23.01 -6.27 1.04
CA ALA A 149 -23.30 -7.25 2.09
C ALA A 149 -22.90 -8.68 1.69
N SER A 150 -23.16 -9.06 0.43
CA SER A 150 -22.98 -10.43 -0.11
C SER A 150 -21.53 -10.91 -0.13
N SER A 151 -20.58 -10.05 -0.52
CA SER A 151 -19.15 -10.37 -0.54
C SER A 151 -18.56 -10.46 0.88
N LEU A 152 -18.97 -9.58 1.78
CA LEU A 152 -18.55 -9.61 3.19
C LEU A 152 -19.13 -10.80 3.97
N SER A 153 -20.37 -11.24 3.67
CA SER A 153 -20.91 -12.49 4.24
C SER A 153 -20.18 -13.71 3.71
N ALA A 154 -19.91 -13.78 2.39
CA ALA A 154 -19.20 -14.91 1.80
C ALA A 154 -17.78 -15.09 2.37
N GLU A 155 -17.02 -14.01 2.59
CA GLU A 155 -15.70 -14.10 3.24
C GLU A 155 -15.82 -14.56 4.71
N ALA A 156 -16.79 -14.01 5.46
CA ALA A 156 -17.02 -14.39 6.85
C ALA A 156 -17.46 -15.85 7.01
N ASP A 157 -18.30 -16.36 6.11
CA ASP A 157 -18.84 -17.73 6.17
C ASP A 157 -17.84 -18.77 5.65
N ARG A 158 -17.02 -18.47 4.62
CA ARG A 158 -15.85 -19.32 4.27
C ARG A 158 -14.91 -19.43 5.48
N LYS A 159 -14.66 -18.32 6.19
CA LYS A 159 -13.82 -18.27 7.39
C LYS A 159 -14.43 -18.99 8.61
N ARG A 160 -15.76 -19.03 8.72
CA ARG A 160 -16.48 -19.84 9.73
C ARG A 160 -16.40 -21.34 9.43
N ARG A 161 -16.57 -21.77 8.17
CA ARG A 161 -16.46 -23.19 7.78
C ARG A 161 -15.05 -23.73 8.05
N ALA A 162 -14.01 -23.05 7.56
CA ALA A 162 -12.62 -23.41 7.82
C ALA A 162 -12.25 -23.38 9.33
N ALA A 163 -12.88 -22.52 10.13
CA ALA A 163 -12.69 -22.52 11.59
C ALA A 163 -13.45 -23.65 12.29
N ALA A 164 -14.60 -24.08 11.76
CA ALA A 164 -15.38 -25.22 12.26
C ALA A 164 -14.68 -26.56 11.95
N GLU A 165 -14.16 -26.71 10.74
CA GLU A 165 -13.36 -27.86 10.28
C GLU A 165 -12.08 -28.05 11.12
N LEU A 166 -11.44 -26.96 11.59
CA LEU A 166 -10.33 -27.04 12.54
C LEU A 166 -10.76 -27.21 14.02
N SER A 167 -12.06 -27.16 14.33
CA SER A 167 -12.57 -27.22 15.71
C SER A 167 -13.03 -28.61 16.16
N THR A 168 -13.20 -29.55 15.23
CA THR A 168 -13.58 -30.96 15.51
C THR A 168 -12.49 -31.78 16.19
N GLY A 169 -11.26 -31.26 16.26
CA GLY A 169 -10.12 -31.87 16.96
C GLY A 169 -9.18 -32.69 16.06
N GLU A 170 -9.60 -32.99 14.83
CA GLU A 170 -8.71 -33.54 13.80
C GLU A 170 -7.89 -32.40 13.18
N HIS A 171 -6.58 -32.41 13.41
CA HIS A 171 -5.68 -31.49 12.73
C HIS A 171 -5.45 -31.95 11.30
N ILE A 172 -5.87 -31.14 10.32
CA ILE A 172 -5.51 -31.34 8.91
C ILE A 172 -3.97 -31.29 8.79
N VAL A 173 -3.38 -32.36 8.25
CA VAL A 173 -1.94 -32.46 7.97
C VAL A 173 -1.74 -32.61 6.48
N LEU A 174 -0.96 -31.72 5.87
CA LEU A 174 -0.56 -31.83 4.45
C LEU A 174 0.82 -32.49 4.34
N LYS A 175 0.98 -33.42 3.40
CA LYS A 175 2.20 -34.19 3.11
C LYS A 175 2.79 -34.91 4.33
N GLU A 176 1.93 -35.32 5.27
CA GLU A 176 2.31 -35.87 6.59
C GLU A 176 3.27 -34.95 7.41
N ARG A 177 3.47 -33.71 6.98
CA ARG A 177 4.54 -32.81 7.43
C ARG A 177 4.03 -31.49 7.98
N PHE A 178 2.98 -30.92 7.39
CA PHE A 178 2.49 -29.58 7.72
C PHE A 178 1.17 -29.65 8.48
N ILE A 179 1.24 -29.55 9.81
CA ILE A 179 0.04 -29.50 10.66
C ILE A 179 -0.55 -28.10 10.58
N LEU A 180 -1.80 -27.96 10.10
CA LEU A 180 -2.51 -26.68 10.07
C LEU A 180 -3.00 -26.32 11.48
N GLU A 181 -2.55 -25.18 12.03
CA GLU A 181 -2.90 -24.75 13.40
C GLU A 181 -4.10 -23.79 13.43
N ARG A 182 -4.18 -22.83 12.49
CA ARG A 182 -5.28 -21.84 12.42
C ARG A 182 -5.29 -21.08 11.10
N VAL A 183 -6.45 -20.54 10.72
CA VAL A 183 -6.56 -19.55 9.63
C VAL A 183 -5.85 -18.24 10.03
N LEU A 184 -5.12 -17.66 9.08
CA LEU A 184 -4.56 -16.31 9.09
C LEU A 184 -5.41 -15.34 8.26
N GLY A 185 -5.80 -15.77 7.05
CA GLY A 185 -6.57 -14.95 6.10
C GLY A 185 -7.33 -15.81 5.09
N SER A 186 -8.25 -15.18 4.37
CA SER A 186 -9.17 -15.81 3.41
C SER A 186 -9.45 -14.81 2.29
N GLY A 187 -9.51 -15.26 1.04
CA GLY A 187 -9.83 -14.42 -0.12
C GLY A 187 -10.29 -15.25 -1.31
N GLY A 188 -10.52 -14.63 -2.47
CA GLY A 188 -11.03 -15.30 -3.67
C GLY A 188 -10.21 -16.54 -4.06
N MET A 189 -8.88 -16.40 -4.12
CA MET A 189 -7.96 -17.48 -4.50
C MET A 189 -7.71 -18.55 -3.41
N GLY A 190 -8.36 -18.50 -2.24
CA GLY A 190 -8.22 -19.52 -1.19
C GLY A 190 -7.98 -19.01 0.24
N VAL A 191 -7.45 -19.89 1.10
CA VAL A 191 -7.32 -19.68 2.54
C VAL A 191 -5.85 -19.83 2.98
N VAL A 192 -5.35 -18.84 3.73
CA VAL A 192 -4.00 -18.85 4.30
C VAL A 192 -4.06 -19.34 5.74
N TYR A 193 -3.34 -20.41 6.05
CA TYR A 193 -3.18 -20.99 7.38
C TYR A 193 -1.79 -20.67 7.96
N LYS A 194 -1.72 -20.60 9.29
CA LYS A 194 -0.49 -20.85 10.03
C LYS A 194 -0.35 -22.36 10.18
N ALA A 195 0.78 -22.91 9.74
CA ALA A 195 1.09 -24.32 9.87
C ALA A 195 2.41 -24.53 10.61
N LYS A 196 2.58 -25.74 11.12
CA LYS A 196 3.78 -26.20 11.85
C LYS A 196 4.47 -27.26 11.00
N ASP A 197 5.70 -26.99 10.61
CA ASP A 197 6.53 -27.88 9.80
C ASP A 197 7.21 -28.91 10.70
N LEU A 198 6.75 -30.17 10.65
CA LEU A 198 7.24 -31.25 11.50
C LEU A 198 8.74 -31.53 11.33
N LEU A 199 9.30 -31.32 10.14
CA LEU A 199 10.73 -31.48 9.90
C LEU A 199 11.55 -30.43 10.69
N LYS A 200 11.03 -29.20 10.82
CA LYS A 200 11.63 -28.17 11.69
C LYS A 200 11.44 -28.47 13.18
N VAL A 201 10.35 -29.14 13.56
CA VAL A 201 10.12 -29.60 14.94
C VAL A 201 11.13 -30.68 15.32
N GLU A 202 11.36 -31.66 14.44
CA GLU A 202 12.37 -32.72 14.62
C GLU A 202 13.78 -32.14 14.73
N ALA A 203 14.12 -31.21 13.82
CA ALA A 203 15.39 -30.46 13.83
C ALA A 203 15.54 -29.49 15.03
N GLN A 204 14.55 -29.39 15.90
CA GLN A 204 14.50 -28.51 17.08
C GLN A 204 14.69 -27.02 16.75
N ASP A 205 14.13 -26.57 15.62
CA ASP A 205 14.07 -25.16 15.27
C ASP A 205 13.33 -24.35 16.34
N ARG A 206 13.75 -23.11 16.52
CA ARG A 206 13.13 -22.15 17.44
C ARG A 206 11.85 -21.55 16.89
N ASP A 207 11.67 -21.58 15.57
CA ASP A 207 10.48 -21.08 14.88
C ASP A 207 10.02 -22.06 13.79
N PRO A 208 9.43 -23.22 14.16
CA PRO A 208 9.03 -24.27 13.23
C PRO A 208 7.74 -23.94 12.46
N TYR A 209 7.43 -22.65 12.29
CA TYR A 209 6.20 -22.16 11.71
C TYR A 209 6.38 -21.68 10.27
N VAL A 210 5.36 -21.93 9.46
CA VAL A 210 5.24 -21.50 8.06
C VAL A 210 3.83 -20.98 7.82
N ALA A 211 3.66 -20.12 6.82
CA ALA A 211 2.33 -19.82 6.29
C ALA A 211 2.06 -20.74 5.09
N ILE A 212 0.83 -21.24 4.97
CA ILE A 212 0.40 -22.11 3.88
C ILE A 212 -0.88 -21.57 3.27
N LYS A 213 -0.83 -21.21 1.98
CA LYS A 213 -1.99 -20.79 1.19
C LYS A 213 -2.55 -22.01 0.47
N VAL A 214 -3.68 -22.52 0.95
CA VAL A 214 -4.46 -23.58 0.29
C VAL A 214 -5.39 -22.89 -0.70
N LEU A 215 -5.38 -23.35 -1.95
CA LEU A 215 -6.21 -22.77 -3.01
C LEU A 215 -7.66 -23.28 -2.95
N SER A 216 -8.59 -22.54 -3.55
CA SER A 216 -10.01 -22.92 -3.61
C SER A 216 -10.27 -24.07 -4.59
N ASP A 217 -11.40 -24.75 -4.42
CA ASP A 217 -11.82 -25.87 -5.27
C ASP A 217 -12.02 -25.48 -6.75
N GLU A 218 -12.25 -24.19 -7.02
CA GLU A 218 -12.30 -23.61 -8.37
C GLU A 218 -11.03 -23.95 -9.17
N PHE A 219 -9.86 -24.07 -8.52
CA PHE A 219 -8.59 -24.45 -9.18
C PHE A 219 -8.48 -25.95 -9.49
N LYS A 220 -9.31 -26.82 -8.89
CA LYS A 220 -9.29 -28.27 -9.18
C LYS A 220 -9.86 -28.60 -10.55
N ALA A 221 -10.77 -27.77 -11.07
CA ALA A 221 -11.43 -27.96 -12.36
C ALA A 221 -10.53 -27.71 -13.58
N HIS A 222 -9.42 -26.97 -13.43
CA HIS A 222 -8.61 -26.50 -14.56
C HIS A 222 -7.14 -26.96 -14.45
N PRO A 223 -6.76 -28.13 -15.02
CA PRO A 223 -5.39 -28.65 -14.96
C PRO A 223 -4.31 -27.68 -15.50
N LYS A 224 -4.65 -26.83 -16.48
CA LYS A 224 -3.76 -25.78 -16.99
C LYS A 224 -3.44 -24.71 -15.94
N ALA A 225 -4.36 -24.40 -15.02
CA ALA A 225 -4.13 -23.40 -13.97
C ALA A 225 -3.04 -23.84 -12.99
N PHE A 226 -2.98 -25.12 -12.61
CA PHE A 226 -1.88 -25.66 -11.77
C PHE A 226 -0.50 -25.44 -12.42
N ILE A 227 -0.40 -25.63 -13.74
CA ILE A 227 0.85 -25.43 -14.49
C ILE A 227 1.26 -23.94 -14.49
N SER A 228 0.32 -23.02 -14.71
CA SER A 228 0.59 -21.58 -14.63
C SER A 228 0.97 -21.13 -13.22
N LEU A 229 0.29 -21.62 -12.19
CA LEU A 229 0.60 -21.32 -10.79
C LEU A 229 1.98 -21.85 -10.37
N GLN A 230 2.37 -23.05 -10.81
CA GLN A 230 3.71 -23.59 -10.57
C GLN A 230 4.79 -22.79 -11.34
N ARG A 231 4.48 -22.26 -12.53
CA ARG A 231 5.37 -21.33 -13.24
C ARG A 231 5.54 -20.01 -12.47
N GLU A 232 4.47 -19.47 -11.88
CA GLU A 232 4.50 -18.20 -11.14
C GLU A 232 5.13 -18.33 -9.74
N SER A 233 4.92 -19.47 -9.07
CA SER A 233 5.65 -19.84 -7.85
C SER A 233 7.16 -19.83 -8.10
N ARG A 234 7.61 -20.44 -9.20
CA ARG A 234 9.02 -20.44 -9.63
C ARG A 234 9.59 -19.07 -9.97
N LYS A 235 8.76 -18.06 -10.28
CA LYS A 235 9.20 -16.65 -10.35
C LYS A 235 9.31 -16.06 -8.95
N SER A 236 8.29 -16.28 -8.12
CA SER A 236 8.24 -15.80 -6.72
C SER A 236 9.41 -16.33 -5.87
N GLN A 237 9.86 -17.57 -6.12
CA GLN A 237 11.05 -18.18 -5.51
C GLN A 237 12.38 -17.52 -5.93
N ARG A 238 12.43 -16.77 -7.05
CA ARG A 238 13.65 -16.11 -7.54
C ARG A 238 13.85 -14.71 -6.96
N ILE A 239 12.76 -13.96 -6.74
CA ILE A 239 12.76 -12.57 -6.23
C ILE A 239 12.97 -12.48 -4.70
N ALA A 240 14.00 -13.19 -4.20
CA ALA A 240 14.27 -13.36 -2.78
C ALA A 240 14.83 -12.08 -2.12
N HIS A 241 13.94 -11.16 -1.73
CA HIS A 241 14.28 -9.82 -1.24
C HIS A 241 13.77 -9.55 0.19
N PRO A 242 14.47 -8.74 1.03
CA PRO A 242 14.02 -8.43 2.39
C PRO A 242 12.60 -7.84 2.51
N ASN A 243 12.11 -7.18 1.45
CA ASN A 243 10.74 -6.63 1.40
C ASN A 243 9.74 -7.44 0.55
N ILE A 244 10.10 -8.65 0.10
CA ILE A 244 9.20 -9.59 -0.58
C ILE A 244 9.03 -10.83 0.30
N VAL A 245 7.84 -11.44 0.30
CA VAL A 245 7.59 -12.70 1.01
C VAL A 245 8.30 -13.86 0.31
N ASN A 246 9.16 -14.55 1.05
CA ASN A 246 9.87 -15.72 0.55
C ASN A 246 8.92 -16.92 0.45
N VAL A 247 8.63 -17.33 -0.79
CA VAL A 247 7.92 -18.58 -1.09
C VAL A 247 8.91 -19.73 -1.00
N PHE A 248 8.59 -20.75 -0.21
CA PHE A 248 9.43 -21.94 -0.09
C PHE A 248 9.13 -22.95 -1.20
N ASP A 249 7.86 -23.33 -1.36
CA ASP A 249 7.45 -24.37 -2.32
C ASP A 249 5.97 -24.27 -2.74
N PHE A 250 5.61 -24.91 -3.85
CA PHE A 250 4.25 -25.05 -4.37
C PHE A 250 3.99 -26.50 -4.81
N ASP A 251 3.02 -27.13 -4.16
CA ASP A 251 2.85 -28.59 -4.11
C ASP A 251 1.35 -28.95 -4.06
N ARG A 252 1.03 -30.23 -4.20
CA ARG A 252 -0.34 -30.77 -4.19
C ARG A 252 -0.39 -32.05 -3.36
N ASP A 253 -1.30 -32.12 -2.39
CA ASP A 253 -1.53 -33.29 -1.56
C ASP A 253 -2.98 -33.79 -1.69
N GLY A 254 -3.16 -35.03 -2.15
CA GLY A 254 -4.43 -35.46 -2.72
C GLY A 254 -4.87 -34.51 -3.84
N ASP A 255 -6.04 -33.88 -3.69
CA ASP A 255 -6.51 -32.81 -4.58
C ASP A 255 -6.23 -31.39 -4.04
N THR A 256 -5.63 -31.27 -2.87
CA THR A 256 -5.37 -29.99 -2.20
C THR A 256 -4.10 -29.37 -2.75
N VAL A 257 -4.22 -28.32 -3.56
CA VAL A 257 -3.09 -27.52 -4.05
C VAL A 257 -2.74 -26.43 -3.03
N PHE A 258 -1.45 -26.30 -2.68
CA PHE A 258 -1.01 -25.34 -1.68
C PHE A 258 0.37 -24.73 -1.95
N MET A 259 0.57 -23.51 -1.46
CA MET A 259 1.85 -22.80 -1.47
C MET A 259 2.37 -22.62 -0.04
N THR A 260 3.62 -22.96 0.22
CA THR A 260 4.30 -22.75 1.51
C THR A 260 5.21 -21.52 1.45
N MET A 261 5.20 -20.69 2.50
CA MET A 261 5.94 -19.43 2.55
C MET A 261 6.36 -19.05 3.98
N GLU A 262 7.22 -18.04 4.15
CA GLU A 262 7.63 -17.56 5.47
C GLU A 262 6.44 -17.11 6.34
N TYR A 263 6.46 -17.48 7.63
CA TYR A 263 5.43 -17.03 8.58
C TYR A 263 5.76 -15.61 9.07
N LEU A 264 4.87 -14.66 8.78
CA LEU A 264 5.00 -13.28 9.26
C LEU A 264 4.13 -13.01 10.49
N ASP A 265 4.73 -12.38 11.50
CA ASP A 265 4.07 -11.89 12.72
C ASP A 265 3.88 -10.37 12.62
N GLY A 266 2.63 -9.91 12.53
CA GLY A 266 2.25 -8.53 12.19
C GLY A 266 0.80 -8.42 11.72
N ASN A 267 0.49 -7.42 10.88
CA ASN A 267 -0.84 -7.23 10.26
C ASN A 267 -0.70 -6.93 8.75
N SER A 268 -1.76 -7.15 7.97
CA SER A 268 -1.83 -6.61 6.60
C SER A 268 -1.93 -5.08 6.60
N LEU A 269 -1.48 -4.45 5.52
CA LEU A 269 -1.47 -2.99 5.41
C LEU A 269 -2.89 -2.43 5.31
N ASP A 270 -3.84 -3.17 4.72
CA ASP A 270 -5.25 -2.77 4.70
C ASP A 270 -5.84 -2.71 6.12
N GLN A 271 -5.52 -3.68 6.99
CA GLN A 271 -5.93 -3.68 8.40
C GLN A 271 -5.30 -2.51 9.17
N LEU A 272 -4.04 -2.19 8.88
CA LEU A 272 -3.33 -1.07 9.48
C LEU A 272 -3.94 0.27 9.04
N ILE A 273 -4.20 0.45 7.74
CA ILE A 273 -4.88 1.62 7.17
C ILE A 273 -6.30 1.77 7.75
N ARG A 274 -7.08 0.68 7.90
CA ARG A 274 -8.40 0.72 8.54
C ARG A 274 -8.33 1.26 9.98
N GLN A 275 -7.31 0.87 10.76
CA GLN A 275 -7.09 1.40 12.13
C GLN A 275 -6.78 2.91 12.12
N TYR A 276 -6.13 3.41 11.07
CA TYR A 276 -5.69 4.80 10.92
C TYR A 276 -6.53 5.66 9.94
N LYS A 277 -7.71 5.18 9.51
CA LYS A 277 -8.66 5.86 8.58
C LYS A 277 -8.98 7.32 8.96
N ALA A 278 -8.86 7.67 10.24
CA ALA A 278 -9.14 9.00 10.78
C ALA A 278 -7.98 10.03 10.66
N THR A 279 -6.77 9.58 10.34
CA THR A 279 -5.52 10.36 10.48
C THR A 279 -4.50 10.15 9.36
N GLY A 280 -4.50 9.00 8.68
CA GLY A 280 -3.28 8.46 8.10
C GLY A 280 -2.37 7.86 9.18
N LEU A 281 -1.33 7.14 8.76
CA LEU A 281 -0.30 6.61 9.65
C LEU A 281 0.70 7.72 10.06
N PRO A 282 1.49 7.54 11.13
CA PRO A 282 2.57 8.47 11.49
C PRO A 282 3.56 8.65 10.33
N THR A 283 3.96 9.89 10.04
CA THR A 283 4.75 10.24 8.84
C THR A 283 6.04 9.41 8.69
N ASP A 284 6.75 9.13 9.77
CA ASP A 284 7.98 8.35 9.75
C ASP A 284 7.68 6.87 9.43
N ASP A 285 6.70 6.28 10.11
CA ASP A 285 6.22 4.91 9.86
C ASP A 285 5.74 4.76 8.39
N VAL A 286 5.16 5.82 7.78
CA VAL A 286 4.78 5.84 6.34
C VAL A 286 6.00 5.84 5.42
N TRP A 287 7.05 6.61 5.73
CA TRP A 287 8.26 6.62 4.90
C TRP A 287 8.98 5.27 4.94
N ASP A 288 9.08 4.63 6.11
CA ASP A 288 9.64 3.28 6.23
C ASP A 288 8.83 2.24 5.43
N ILE A 289 7.49 2.37 5.41
CA ILE A 289 6.63 1.55 4.57
C ILE A 289 6.90 1.82 3.08
N ILE A 290 6.83 3.08 2.63
CA ILE A 290 7.04 3.45 1.22
C ILE A 290 8.42 2.99 0.73
N ASN A 291 9.49 3.21 1.51
CA ASN A 291 10.85 2.80 1.16
C ASN A 291 10.94 1.27 0.94
N GLY A 292 10.29 0.48 1.81
CA GLY A 292 10.23 -0.98 1.65
C GLY A 292 9.42 -1.42 0.43
N LEU A 293 8.33 -0.71 0.11
CA LEU A 293 7.52 -0.98 -1.08
C LEU A 293 8.25 -0.63 -2.39
N THR A 294 8.94 0.51 -2.44
CA THR A 294 9.77 0.88 -3.58
C THR A 294 10.90 -0.12 -3.79
N ALA A 295 11.58 -0.56 -2.72
CA ALA A 295 12.65 -1.55 -2.82
C ALA A 295 12.13 -2.92 -3.31
N ALA A 296 10.94 -3.35 -2.86
CA ALA A 296 10.31 -4.57 -3.36
C ALA A 296 9.96 -4.49 -4.85
N LEU A 297 9.32 -3.41 -5.29
CA LEU A 297 8.93 -3.25 -6.70
C LEU A 297 10.15 -3.07 -7.61
N SER A 298 11.13 -2.23 -7.25
CA SER A 298 12.39 -2.08 -7.99
C SER A 298 13.11 -3.43 -8.20
N HIS A 299 13.17 -4.28 -7.18
CA HIS A 299 13.80 -5.60 -7.30
C HIS A 299 13.02 -6.54 -8.24
N ALA A 300 11.69 -6.60 -8.12
CA ALA A 300 10.86 -7.42 -9.01
C ALA A 300 10.90 -6.92 -10.46
N HIS A 301 10.88 -5.61 -10.67
CA HIS A 301 10.96 -4.98 -11.99
C HIS A 301 12.31 -5.23 -12.68
N ALA A 302 13.42 -5.26 -11.93
CA ALA A 302 14.73 -5.64 -12.46
C ALA A 302 14.77 -7.10 -12.97
N GLU A 303 14.02 -8.01 -12.34
CA GLU A 303 13.81 -9.40 -12.79
C GLU A 303 12.68 -9.54 -13.83
N ASN A 304 12.18 -8.42 -14.39
CA ASN A 304 11.08 -8.34 -15.37
C ASN A 304 9.74 -8.91 -14.86
N ILE A 305 9.47 -8.83 -13.55
CA ILE A 305 8.24 -9.31 -12.90
C ILE A 305 7.39 -8.11 -12.44
N ILE A 306 6.27 -7.89 -13.12
CA ILE A 306 5.27 -6.86 -12.81
C ILE A 306 4.19 -7.48 -11.90
N HIS A 307 3.85 -6.83 -10.78
CA HIS A 307 2.97 -7.40 -9.76
C HIS A 307 1.49 -7.47 -10.23
N SER A 308 1.00 -6.45 -10.93
CA SER A 308 -0.35 -6.37 -11.55
C SER A 308 -1.58 -6.47 -10.62
N ASP A 309 -1.40 -6.55 -9.30
CA ASP A 309 -2.48 -6.49 -8.29
C ASP A 309 -1.94 -5.85 -6.99
N PHE A 310 -1.10 -4.82 -7.14
CA PHE A 310 -0.47 -4.16 -6.00
C PHE A 310 -1.53 -3.39 -5.18
N LYS A 311 -1.73 -3.78 -3.92
CA LYS A 311 -2.77 -3.22 -3.04
C LYS A 311 -2.43 -3.41 -1.56
N PRO A 312 -3.03 -2.65 -0.62
CA PRO A 312 -2.78 -2.83 0.82
C PRO A 312 -3.15 -4.22 1.36
N GLY A 313 -4.01 -4.97 0.66
CA GLY A 313 -4.32 -6.36 0.98
C GLY A 313 -3.19 -7.35 0.66
N ASN A 314 -2.26 -6.99 -0.24
CA ASN A 314 -1.12 -7.80 -0.67
C ASN A 314 0.20 -7.32 -0.04
N ILE A 315 0.10 -6.52 1.02
CA ILE A 315 1.22 -5.94 1.77
C ILE A 315 1.05 -6.28 3.25
N PHE A 316 2.14 -6.66 3.91
CA PHE A 316 2.19 -7.00 5.33
C PHE A 316 3.22 -6.13 6.07
N VAL A 317 2.89 -5.69 7.28
CA VAL A 317 3.81 -4.94 8.16
C VAL A 317 4.02 -5.76 9.43
N THR A 318 5.26 -6.20 9.64
CA THR A 318 5.65 -7.06 10.77
C THR A 318 5.67 -6.30 12.10
N GLN A 319 5.61 -7.00 13.24
CA GLN A 319 5.82 -6.41 14.59
C GLN A 319 7.19 -5.72 14.78
N LYS A 320 8.11 -5.85 13.81
CA LYS A 320 9.43 -5.18 13.80
C LYS A 320 9.45 -3.90 12.93
N GLY A 321 8.35 -3.54 12.28
CA GLY A 321 8.26 -2.42 11.33
C GLY A 321 8.68 -2.76 9.90
N ALA A 322 9.22 -3.95 9.64
CA ALA A 322 9.60 -4.36 8.28
C ALA A 322 8.36 -4.68 7.44
N THR A 323 8.30 -4.09 6.24
CA THR A 323 7.25 -4.25 5.22
C THR A 323 7.59 -5.39 4.26
N LYS A 324 6.59 -6.20 3.90
CA LYS A 324 6.69 -7.38 3.04
C LYS A 324 5.55 -7.39 2.00
N VAL A 325 5.86 -7.59 0.72
CA VAL A 325 4.90 -7.70 -0.39
C VAL A 325 4.71 -9.17 -0.80
N PHE A 326 3.49 -9.59 -1.13
CA PHE A 326 3.16 -10.97 -1.53
C PHE A 326 2.20 -11.04 -2.73
N ASP A 327 1.97 -12.23 -3.27
CA ASP A 327 1.11 -12.49 -4.44
C ASP A 327 1.53 -11.77 -5.74
N PHE A 328 2.84 -11.68 -6.03
CA PHE A 328 3.35 -11.24 -7.34
C PHE A 328 2.84 -12.14 -8.48
N GLY A 329 2.18 -11.56 -9.48
CA GLY A 329 1.83 -12.21 -10.77
C GLY A 329 0.72 -13.27 -10.74
N ILE A 330 0.44 -13.89 -9.58
CA ILE A 330 -0.44 -15.08 -9.42
C ILE A 330 -1.80 -14.90 -10.11
N ALA A 331 -2.45 -13.73 -9.95
CA ALA A 331 -3.81 -13.50 -10.42
C ALA A 331 -3.96 -13.51 -11.97
N ARG A 332 -3.05 -12.85 -12.70
CA ARG A 332 -3.11 -12.78 -14.18
C ARG A 332 -2.61 -14.06 -14.86
N ALA A 333 -1.83 -14.89 -14.16
CA ALA A 333 -1.39 -16.19 -14.65
C ALA A 333 -2.55 -17.20 -14.84
N VAL A 334 -3.70 -16.95 -14.21
CA VAL A 334 -4.96 -17.69 -14.45
C VAL A 334 -5.66 -17.15 -15.70
N ALA A 335 -6.00 -15.86 -15.72
CA ALA A 335 -6.77 -15.23 -16.80
C ALA A 335 -6.13 -15.32 -18.20
N LYS A 336 -4.79 -15.32 -18.31
CA LYS A 336 -4.12 -15.52 -19.61
C LYS A 336 -4.18 -16.96 -20.15
N VAL A 337 -4.64 -17.94 -19.36
CA VAL A 337 -4.88 -19.32 -19.85
C VAL A 337 -6.21 -19.39 -20.60
N GLU A 338 -7.25 -18.76 -20.06
CA GLU A 338 -8.61 -18.77 -20.65
C GLU A 338 -8.63 -18.07 -22.02
N GLN A 339 -7.89 -16.98 -22.17
CA GLN A 339 -7.80 -16.21 -23.42
C GLN A 339 -7.05 -16.90 -24.58
N GLN A 340 -6.40 -18.05 -24.37
CA GLN A 340 -5.63 -18.74 -25.41
C GLN A 340 -6.34 -19.92 -26.08
N ASP A 341 -7.52 -20.34 -25.57
CA ASP A 341 -8.27 -21.49 -26.08
C ASP A 341 -9.68 -21.16 -26.61
N GLU A 342 -10.04 -19.89 -26.87
CA GLU A 342 -11.31 -19.55 -27.54
C GLU A 342 -11.31 -19.99 -29.02
N SER A 343 -11.90 -21.16 -29.30
CA SER A 343 -12.58 -21.38 -30.57
C SER A 343 -13.86 -20.51 -30.62
N PRO A 344 -14.35 -20.07 -31.79
CA PRO A 344 -15.33 -18.97 -31.84
C PRO A 344 -16.76 -19.30 -31.35
N GLU A 345 -17.04 -20.54 -30.94
CA GLU A 345 -18.41 -21.07 -30.86
C GLU A 345 -18.87 -21.46 -29.44
N ASP A 346 -17.96 -21.72 -28.49
CA ASP A 346 -18.33 -22.21 -27.15
C ASP A 346 -18.08 -21.16 -26.04
N LYS A 347 -18.86 -20.06 -26.09
CA LYS A 347 -18.80 -18.99 -25.08
C LYS A 347 -19.53 -19.37 -23.79
N THR A 348 -18.99 -20.34 -23.07
CA THR A 348 -19.29 -20.50 -21.64
C THR A 348 -18.75 -19.27 -20.88
N VAL A 349 -19.65 -18.53 -20.22
CA VAL A 349 -19.30 -17.25 -19.59
C VAL A 349 -18.61 -17.48 -18.24
N PHE A 350 -17.30 -17.71 -18.29
CA PHE A 350 -16.43 -17.63 -17.13
C PHE A 350 -15.76 -16.26 -17.08
N ASP A 351 -16.19 -15.43 -16.12
CA ASP A 351 -15.70 -14.06 -15.96
C ASP A 351 -14.50 -14.03 -15.00
N ALA A 352 -13.33 -13.59 -15.48
CA ALA A 352 -12.13 -13.38 -14.67
C ALA A 352 -12.35 -12.38 -13.50
N GLY A 353 -13.40 -11.54 -13.57
CA GLY A 353 -13.90 -10.73 -12.47
C GLY A 353 -14.41 -11.56 -11.28
N ASN A 354 -15.05 -12.70 -11.50
CA ASN A 354 -15.55 -13.58 -10.42
C ASN A 354 -14.41 -14.27 -9.65
N LEU A 355 -13.26 -14.53 -10.29
CA LEU A 355 -12.04 -14.99 -9.63
C LEU A 355 -11.36 -13.92 -8.76
N GLY A 356 -11.83 -12.66 -8.81
CA GLY A 356 -11.24 -11.55 -8.08
C GLY A 356 -9.82 -11.20 -8.54
N ALA A 357 -9.48 -11.52 -9.80
CA ALA A 357 -8.12 -11.44 -10.34
C ALA A 357 -7.61 -10.00 -10.56
N LEU A 358 -8.48 -8.99 -10.39
CA LEU A 358 -8.15 -7.57 -10.45
C LEU A 358 -8.82 -6.86 -9.27
N THR A 359 -8.19 -5.79 -8.76
CA THR A 359 -8.80 -4.92 -7.74
C THR A 359 -9.10 -3.54 -8.35
N PRO A 360 -10.32 -3.27 -8.87
CA PRO A 360 -10.57 -2.11 -9.72
C PRO A 360 -10.25 -0.75 -9.11
N ALA A 361 -10.28 -0.63 -7.77
CA ALA A 361 -9.90 0.59 -7.05
C ALA A 361 -8.42 0.98 -7.21
N TYR A 362 -7.52 0.00 -7.35
CA TYR A 362 -6.06 0.21 -7.46
C TYR A 362 -5.52 -0.07 -8.86
N ALA A 363 -6.30 -0.74 -9.72
CA ALA A 363 -5.96 -0.96 -11.12
C ALA A 363 -5.75 0.36 -11.87
N SER A 364 -4.75 0.39 -12.73
CA SER A 364 -4.54 1.48 -13.68
C SER A 364 -5.67 1.53 -14.72
N LEU A 365 -5.74 2.61 -15.50
CA LEU A 365 -6.72 2.72 -16.58
C LEU A 365 -6.45 1.68 -17.66
N GLU A 366 -5.18 1.46 -17.98
CA GLU A 366 -4.67 0.49 -18.94
C GLU A 366 -5.05 -0.95 -18.54
N MET A 367 -4.90 -1.31 -17.25
CA MET A 367 -5.35 -2.59 -16.72
C MET A 367 -6.86 -2.80 -16.82
N LEU A 368 -7.65 -1.73 -16.72
CA LEU A 368 -9.11 -1.77 -16.88
C LEU A 368 -9.56 -1.78 -18.35
N GLU A 369 -8.70 -1.32 -19.27
CA GLU A 369 -8.89 -1.35 -20.73
C GLU A 369 -8.38 -2.66 -21.36
N GLY A 370 -7.68 -3.52 -20.60
CA GLY A 370 -7.23 -4.86 -21.02
C GLY A 370 -5.83 -4.89 -21.64
N GLU A 371 -5.04 -3.83 -21.46
CA GLU A 371 -3.71 -3.67 -22.04
C GLU A 371 -2.65 -4.62 -21.45
N GLU A 372 -1.56 -4.82 -22.19
CA GLU A 372 -0.39 -5.58 -21.70
C GLU A 372 0.27 -4.88 -20.48
N PRO A 373 0.81 -5.64 -19.50
CA PRO A 373 1.34 -5.09 -18.26
C PRO A 373 2.51 -4.13 -18.48
N ASP A 374 2.52 -3.02 -17.75
CA ASP A 374 3.65 -2.10 -17.65
C ASP A 374 4.08 -1.95 -16.18
N ILE A 375 5.38 -1.75 -15.92
CA ILE A 375 5.89 -1.36 -14.59
C ILE A 375 5.22 -0.07 -14.06
N ARG A 376 4.67 0.75 -14.97
CA ARG A 376 3.87 1.95 -14.68
C ARG A 376 2.47 1.66 -14.11
N ASP A 377 2.00 0.42 -14.16
CA ASP A 377 0.76 0.01 -13.51
C ASP A 377 0.97 -0.14 -12.00
N ASP A 378 2.02 -0.86 -11.60
CA ASP A 378 2.44 -0.99 -10.20
C ASP A 378 2.78 0.39 -9.60
N LEU A 379 3.33 1.33 -10.38
CA LEU A 379 3.56 2.71 -9.96
C LEU A 379 2.28 3.50 -9.67
N TYR A 380 1.22 3.33 -10.47
CA TYR A 380 -0.08 3.95 -10.22
C TYR A 380 -0.67 3.44 -8.91
N ALA A 381 -0.68 2.12 -8.74
CA ALA A 381 -1.13 1.46 -7.53
C ALA A 381 -0.30 1.89 -6.30
N LEU A 382 1.04 1.95 -6.42
CA LEU A 382 1.95 2.46 -5.38
C LEU A 382 1.65 3.91 -5.01
N GLY A 383 1.34 4.77 -5.99
CA GLY A 383 0.89 6.14 -5.75
C GLY A 383 -0.40 6.20 -4.93
N CYS A 384 -1.38 5.36 -5.26
CA CYS A 384 -2.63 5.24 -4.52
C CYS A 384 -2.43 4.73 -3.09
N VAL A 385 -1.56 3.73 -2.89
CA VAL A 385 -1.17 3.23 -1.56
C VAL A 385 -0.44 4.32 -0.75
N ALA A 386 0.54 5.01 -1.34
CA ALA A 386 1.26 6.11 -0.68
C ALA A 386 0.32 7.25 -0.26
N TYR A 387 -0.68 7.58 -1.09
CA TYR A 387 -1.71 8.54 -0.74
C TYR A 387 -2.58 8.08 0.43
N GLU A 388 -3.08 6.83 0.39
CA GLU A 388 -3.96 6.29 1.44
C GLU A 388 -3.22 6.11 2.78
N LEU A 389 -1.90 5.85 2.75
CA LEU A 389 -1.03 5.83 3.93
C LEU A 389 -0.96 7.18 4.65
N PHE A 390 -0.76 8.29 3.92
CA PHE A 390 -0.66 9.63 4.52
C PHE A 390 -2.00 10.24 4.97
N THR A 391 -3.13 9.72 4.48
CA THR A 391 -4.46 10.37 4.64
C THR A 391 -5.52 9.50 5.31
N GLY A 392 -5.39 8.18 5.26
CA GLY A 392 -6.44 7.23 5.66
C GLY A 392 -7.57 7.07 4.62
N GLU A 393 -7.48 7.71 3.44
CA GLU A 393 -8.47 7.64 2.36
C GLU A 393 -7.82 7.38 0.99
N HIS A 394 -8.44 6.55 0.16
CA HIS A 394 -8.03 6.38 -1.24
C HIS A 394 -8.16 7.72 -2.00
N PRO A 395 -7.21 8.10 -2.90
CA PRO A 395 -7.27 9.38 -3.62
C PRO A 395 -8.60 9.61 -4.35
N TYR A 396 -9.16 8.54 -4.93
CA TYR A 396 -10.42 8.55 -5.67
C TYR A 396 -11.57 7.85 -4.92
N ARG A 397 -11.52 7.78 -3.57
CA ARG A 397 -12.55 7.11 -2.72
C ARG A 397 -12.85 5.65 -3.08
N ARG A 398 -11.85 4.94 -3.65
CA ARG A 398 -11.93 3.58 -4.19
C ARG A 398 -12.90 3.40 -5.38
N LEU A 399 -13.22 4.49 -6.10
CA LEU A 399 -13.73 4.39 -7.47
C LEU A 399 -12.61 3.90 -8.41
N PRO A 400 -12.93 3.10 -9.44
CA PRO A 400 -11.98 2.72 -10.49
C PRO A 400 -11.42 3.91 -11.28
N ALA A 401 -10.26 3.74 -11.92
CA ALA A 401 -9.59 4.82 -12.65
C ALA A 401 -10.47 5.41 -13.79
N ASN A 402 -11.15 4.56 -14.56
CA ASN A 402 -12.04 4.98 -15.66
C ASN A 402 -13.30 5.74 -15.17
N GLU A 403 -13.83 5.42 -14.00
CA GLU A 403 -14.89 6.17 -13.33
C GLU A 403 -14.37 7.52 -12.81
N ALA A 404 -13.21 7.52 -12.16
CA ALA A 404 -12.62 8.71 -11.56
C ALA A 404 -12.20 9.77 -12.60
N GLU A 405 -11.68 9.34 -13.76
CA GLU A 405 -11.35 10.21 -14.88
C GLU A 405 -12.62 10.84 -15.49
N LYS A 406 -13.65 10.03 -15.80
CA LYS A 406 -14.96 10.52 -16.31
C LYS A 406 -15.64 11.52 -15.37
N GLN A 407 -15.51 11.31 -14.06
CA GLN A 407 -16.06 12.21 -13.02
C GLN A 407 -15.15 13.44 -12.75
N GLY A 408 -14.03 13.60 -13.45
CA GLY A 408 -13.10 14.73 -13.28
C GLY A 408 -12.44 14.80 -11.90
N LEU A 409 -12.31 13.66 -11.20
CA LEU A 409 -11.84 13.64 -9.82
C LEU A 409 -10.33 13.90 -9.74
N THR A 410 -9.95 14.78 -8.81
CA THR A 410 -8.54 15.08 -8.51
C THR A 410 -8.24 14.80 -7.05
N ALA A 411 -7.09 14.16 -6.81
CA ALA A 411 -6.62 13.82 -5.47
C ALA A 411 -6.29 15.11 -4.67
N LYS A 412 -6.77 15.19 -3.43
CA LYS A 412 -6.56 16.38 -2.57
C LYS A 412 -5.10 16.46 -2.14
N ARG A 413 -4.57 17.68 -1.99
CA ARG A 413 -3.21 17.87 -1.51
C ARG A 413 -3.02 17.28 -0.11
N ILE A 414 -2.01 16.43 0.03
CA ILE A 414 -1.48 15.96 1.32
C ILE A 414 -0.74 17.13 1.99
N ASN A 415 -1.13 17.46 3.23
CA ASN A 415 -0.66 18.66 3.93
C ASN A 415 0.52 18.42 4.90
N ASN A 416 0.72 17.17 5.35
CA ASN A 416 1.79 16.74 6.27
C ASN A 416 3.11 16.34 5.56
N ILE A 417 3.26 16.62 4.25
CA ILE A 417 4.47 16.33 3.46
C ILE A 417 4.96 17.55 2.67
N LYS A 418 6.23 17.53 2.25
CA LYS A 418 6.85 18.64 1.51
C LYS A 418 6.28 18.73 0.08
N LYS A 419 6.27 19.95 -0.51
CA LYS A 419 5.66 20.20 -1.84
C LYS A 419 6.18 19.26 -2.94
N PHE A 420 7.48 18.92 -2.94
CA PHE A 420 8.05 18.00 -3.94
C PHE A 420 7.59 16.56 -3.75
N GLN A 421 7.47 16.08 -2.50
CA GLN A 421 6.95 14.75 -2.17
C GLN A 421 5.48 14.61 -2.61
N TRP A 422 4.67 15.64 -2.37
CA TRP A 422 3.30 15.71 -2.90
C TRP A 422 3.26 15.65 -4.44
N LEU A 423 4.15 16.38 -5.13
CA LEU A 423 4.21 16.36 -6.59
C LEU A 423 4.65 15.00 -7.15
N ALA A 424 5.54 14.28 -6.48
CA ALA A 424 5.91 12.92 -6.85
C ALA A 424 4.73 11.95 -6.71
N ILE A 425 4.03 11.97 -5.57
CA ILE A 425 2.82 11.13 -5.36
C ILE A 425 1.74 11.51 -6.39
N LYS A 426 1.51 12.81 -6.65
CA LYS A 426 0.56 13.27 -7.67
C LYS A 426 0.93 12.78 -9.08
N LYS A 427 2.21 12.71 -9.44
CA LYS A 427 2.64 12.19 -10.75
C LYS A 427 2.46 10.68 -10.85
N ALA A 428 2.69 9.93 -9.77
CA ALA A 428 2.46 8.48 -9.77
C ALA A 428 1.00 8.10 -10.03
N ILE A 429 0.04 8.81 -9.42
CA ILE A 429 -1.41 8.59 -9.60
C ILE A 429 -2.02 9.24 -10.86
N ALA A 430 -1.21 9.60 -11.86
CA ALA A 430 -1.75 10.13 -13.12
C ALA A 430 -2.53 9.04 -13.88
N PHE A 431 -3.69 9.40 -14.44
CA PHE A 431 -4.59 8.42 -15.08
C PHE A 431 -3.96 7.74 -16.31
N ARG A 432 -3.09 8.43 -17.05
CA ARG A 432 -2.42 7.92 -18.27
C ARG A 432 -0.96 7.54 -17.99
N ARG A 433 -0.49 6.39 -18.47
CA ARG A 433 0.87 5.85 -18.22
C ARG A 433 2.02 6.73 -18.72
N GLU A 434 1.79 7.58 -19.71
CA GLU A 434 2.75 8.57 -20.22
C GLU A 434 3.02 9.71 -19.21
N ASP A 435 2.01 10.08 -18.41
CA ASP A 435 2.12 11.12 -17.38
C ASP A 435 2.78 10.64 -16.08
N ARG A 436 3.08 9.34 -15.93
CA ARG A 436 3.65 8.74 -14.70
C ARG A 436 5.18 8.87 -14.66
N PHE A 437 5.83 8.26 -13.67
CA PHE A 437 7.25 7.94 -13.77
C PHE A 437 7.44 6.72 -14.67
N ASP A 438 8.58 6.65 -15.34
CA ASP A 438 8.95 5.50 -16.17
C ASP A 438 9.55 4.35 -15.35
N THR A 439 10.12 4.61 -14.17
CA THR A 439 10.62 3.57 -13.24
C THR A 439 10.41 3.90 -11.77
N VAL A 440 10.48 2.88 -10.89
CA VAL A 440 10.29 3.02 -9.44
C VAL A 440 11.45 3.77 -8.77
N GLU A 441 12.67 3.65 -9.30
CA GLU A 441 13.85 4.37 -8.80
C GLU A 441 13.69 5.88 -9.05
N ARG A 442 13.12 6.27 -10.19
CA ARG A 442 12.84 7.67 -10.53
C ARG A 442 11.74 8.28 -9.67
N PHE A 443 10.71 7.50 -9.32
CA PHE A 443 9.71 7.88 -8.32
C PHE A 443 10.37 8.08 -6.94
N THR A 444 11.20 7.12 -6.50
CA THR A 444 11.92 7.16 -5.21
C THR A 444 12.87 8.35 -5.13
N ALA A 445 13.61 8.64 -6.20
CA ALA A 445 14.49 9.81 -6.32
C ALA A 445 13.71 11.15 -6.38
N ALA A 446 12.42 11.14 -6.68
CA ALA A 446 11.55 12.32 -6.59
C ALA A 446 10.92 12.50 -5.19
N LEU A 447 10.93 11.48 -4.33
CA LEU A 447 10.52 11.55 -2.93
C LEU A 447 11.63 12.04 -1.99
N THR A 448 12.89 11.98 -2.42
CA THR A 448 14.06 12.46 -1.65
C THR A 448 14.47 13.90 -2.03
N PRO A 449 15.03 14.68 -1.09
CA PRO A 449 15.43 16.05 -1.36
C PRO A 449 16.73 16.11 -2.20
N LYS A 450 16.65 16.65 -3.42
CA LYS A 450 17.86 16.94 -4.21
C LYS A 450 18.74 17.98 -3.50
N ILE A 451 19.97 17.60 -3.15
CA ILE A 451 21.03 18.54 -2.81
C ILE A 451 21.30 19.38 -4.06
N LYS A 452 21.06 20.69 -4.01
CA LYS A 452 21.35 21.59 -5.12
C LYS A 452 22.83 21.97 -5.12
N SER A 453 23.59 21.43 -6.07
CA SER A 453 24.65 22.24 -6.68
C SER A 453 23.99 23.43 -7.40
N SER A 454 24.54 24.63 -7.25
CA SER A 454 23.95 25.85 -7.78
C SER A 454 24.53 26.18 -9.14
N ASN A 455 23.83 25.80 -10.23
CA ASN A 455 23.99 26.43 -11.54
C ASN A 455 22.80 26.12 -12.46
N THR A 456 21.88 27.09 -12.62
CA THR A 456 20.92 27.21 -13.76
C THR A 456 20.10 28.50 -13.62
N LEU A 457 20.60 29.61 -14.15
CA LEU A 457 19.90 30.90 -14.23
C LEU A 457 20.27 31.67 -15.51
N LEU A 458 20.22 31.03 -16.68
CA LEU A 458 20.63 31.69 -17.95
C LEU A 458 19.94 31.16 -19.22
N MET A 459 18.70 30.64 -19.14
CA MET A 459 17.99 30.09 -20.33
C MET A 459 16.55 30.61 -20.53
N SER A 460 16.14 31.66 -19.81
CA SER A 460 14.74 32.14 -19.79
C SER A 460 14.52 33.48 -20.52
N ILE A 461 15.54 34.08 -21.14
CA ILE A 461 15.47 35.45 -21.67
C ILE A 461 15.15 35.50 -23.18
N VAL A 462 15.53 34.48 -23.96
CA VAL A 462 15.48 34.52 -25.44
C VAL A 462 14.06 34.44 -26.02
N ILE A 463 13.11 33.80 -25.33
CA ILE A 463 11.78 33.49 -25.89
C ILE A 463 10.83 34.71 -25.93
N ILE A 464 11.11 35.77 -25.16
CA ILE A 464 10.19 36.91 -24.99
C ILE A 464 10.28 37.94 -26.14
N LEU A 465 11.37 37.92 -26.94
CA LEU A 465 11.66 38.94 -27.96
C LEU A 465 11.06 38.67 -29.36
N LEU A 466 10.37 37.55 -29.57
CA LEU A 466 9.94 37.09 -30.92
C LEU A 466 8.43 37.20 -31.20
N ILE A 467 7.65 37.87 -30.35
CA ILE A 467 6.18 37.94 -30.46
C ILE A 467 5.67 39.37 -30.77
N SER A 468 6.54 40.39 -30.71
CA SER A 468 6.15 41.81 -30.73
C SER A 468 6.25 42.52 -32.09
N MET A 469 6.00 41.84 -33.22
CA MET A 469 6.14 42.44 -34.57
C MET A 469 5.18 41.85 -35.62
N GLY A 470 3.85 41.97 -35.41
CA GLY A 470 2.89 41.47 -36.41
C GLY A 470 1.40 41.77 -36.18
N GLY A 471 1.06 42.80 -35.39
CA GLY A 471 -0.33 43.02 -34.93
C GLY A 471 -0.85 44.46 -35.00
N TYR A 472 -0.24 45.34 -35.79
CA TYR A 472 -0.59 46.76 -35.78
C TYR A 472 -0.39 47.47 -37.13
N PHE A 473 -1.34 47.30 -38.06
CA PHE A 473 -1.97 48.41 -38.80
C PHE A 473 -3.22 47.94 -39.57
N SER A 474 -4.28 48.76 -39.54
CA SER A 474 -5.57 48.59 -40.24
C SER A 474 -5.60 49.54 -41.48
N PHE A 475 -6.19 49.21 -42.65
CA PHE A 475 -7.59 48.88 -43.05
C PHE A 475 -8.36 50.16 -43.53
N PHE A 476 -9.18 50.02 -44.61
CA PHE A 476 -10.01 51.03 -45.31
C PHE A 476 -9.26 51.96 -46.30
N ASN A 477 -9.82 52.46 -47.42
CA ASN A 477 -11.17 52.27 -48.06
C ASN A 477 -11.01 52.23 -49.63
N GLU A 478 -11.94 52.49 -50.58
CA GLU A 478 -13.30 53.11 -50.59
C GLU A 478 -14.30 52.45 -51.60
N SER A 479 -14.73 53.09 -52.72
CA SER A 479 -15.85 52.63 -53.58
C SER A 479 -15.89 53.26 -55.00
N ALA A 480 -16.52 52.61 -55.99
CA ALA A 480 -17.30 53.21 -57.12
C ALA A 480 -17.91 52.14 -58.07
N ASP A 481 -19.11 52.39 -58.61
CA ASP A 481 -19.82 51.61 -59.67
C ASP A 481 -20.41 52.56 -60.74
N SER A 482 -20.76 52.06 -61.94
CA SER A 482 -21.31 52.87 -63.05
C SER A 482 -22.14 52.06 -64.06
N TYR A 483 -23.24 52.62 -64.58
CA TYR A 483 -24.08 52.06 -65.65
C TYR A 483 -24.78 53.15 -66.51
N SER A 484 -25.05 52.82 -67.77
CA SER A 484 -25.84 53.57 -68.79
C SER A 484 -26.19 52.60 -69.94
N GLU A 485 -27.17 52.78 -70.82
CA GLU A 485 -28.39 53.62 -70.92
C GLU A 485 -29.11 53.14 -72.21
N LEU A 486 -30.45 53.06 -72.27
CA LEU A 486 -31.17 53.01 -73.56
C LEU A 486 -32.66 53.37 -73.46
N ASP A 487 -33.17 53.88 -74.59
CA ASP A 487 -34.56 54.04 -75.05
C ASP A 487 -35.44 55.21 -74.56
N ILE A 488 -36.02 55.89 -75.55
CA ILE A 488 -36.91 57.06 -75.44
C ILE A 488 -38.01 56.92 -76.51
N ARG A 489 -39.30 56.95 -76.12
CA ARG A 489 -40.42 57.67 -76.80
C ARG A 489 -41.82 57.21 -76.36
N ASN A 490 -42.67 58.15 -75.91
CA ASN A 490 -43.80 58.67 -76.69
C ASN A 490 -44.58 59.73 -75.89
N GLU A 491 -44.93 60.86 -76.52
CA GLU A 491 -45.36 62.07 -75.81
C GLU A 491 -46.89 62.35 -75.87
N LEU A 492 -47.69 61.44 -76.42
CA LEU A 492 -49.15 61.66 -76.62
C LEU A 492 -50.07 60.83 -75.72
N GLU A 493 -49.63 59.66 -75.24
CA GLU A 493 -50.37 58.91 -74.19
C GLU A 493 -50.32 59.62 -72.82
N LEU A 494 -49.28 60.43 -72.62
CA LEU A 494 -48.93 61.08 -71.36
C LEU A 494 -50.12 61.80 -70.71
N LYS A 495 -50.86 62.58 -71.51
CA LYS A 495 -51.84 63.55 -71.00
C LYS A 495 -53.10 62.91 -70.43
N ILE A 496 -53.66 61.92 -71.12
CA ILE A 496 -54.84 61.18 -70.64
C ILE A 496 -54.50 60.39 -69.37
N LYS A 497 -53.29 59.83 -69.31
CA LYS A 497 -52.82 59.06 -68.16
C LYS A 497 -52.67 59.93 -66.90
N ILE A 498 -52.20 61.17 -67.03
CA ILE A 498 -52.10 62.13 -65.92
C ILE A 498 -53.47 62.39 -65.30
N ASP A 499 -54.46 62.77 -66.09
CA ASP A 499 -55.77 63.19 -65.55
C ASP A 499 -56.48 62.04 -64.81
N TYR A 500 -56.42 60.81 -65.34
CA TYR A 500 -56.93 59.61 -64.67
C TYR A 500 -56.26 59.36 -63.30
N LEU A 501 -54.93 59.43 -63.23
CA LEU A 501 -54.19 59.20 -62.00
C LEU A 501 -54.43 60.31 -60.96
N LYS A 502 -54.70 61.56 -61.38
CA LYS A 502 -55.08 62.64 -60.46
C LYS A 502 -56.44 62.37 -59.80
N GLU A 503 -57.40 61.79 -60.52
CA GLU A 503 -58.72 61.44 -59.96
C GLU A 503 -58.64 60.22 -59.01
N ASP A 504 -57.95 59.15 -59.40
CA ASP A 504 -57.78 57.96 -58.55
C ASP A 504 -56.99 58.29 -57.26
N LEU A 505 -55.92 59.10 -57.37
CA LEU A 505 -55.18 59.56 -56.19
C LEU A 505 -56.08 60.35 -55.23
N ALA A 506 -56.91 61.27 -55.72
CA ALA A 506 -57.83 62.04 -54.89
C ALA A 506 -58.86 61.14 -54.17
N SER A 507 -59.34 60.09 -54.83
CA SER A 507 -60.22 59.07 -54.25
C SER A 507 -59.51 58.29 -53.13
N LEU A 508 -58.30 57.82 -53.38
CA LEU A 508 -57.50 57.07 -52.41
C LEU A 508 -57.15 57.92 -51.18
N VAL A 509 -56.69 59.16 -51.36
CA VAL A 509 -56.36 60.08 -50.26
C VAL A 509 -57.57 60.34 -49.36
N LYS A 510 -58.77 60.50 -49.95
CA LYS A 510 -60.03 60.67 -49.21
C LYS A 510 -60.42 59.47 -48.34
N SER A 511 -60.01 58.26 -48.72
CA SER A 511 -60.36 57.02 -47.98
C SER A 511 -59.47 56.73 -46.77
N ALA A 512 -58.21 57.20 -46.77
CA ALA A 512 -57.26 57.11 -45.65
C ALA A 512 -57.14 55.72 -44.98
N ALA A 513 -57.19 54.62 -45.74
CA ALA A 513 -57.48 53.28 -45.20
C ALA A 513 -56.30 52.56 -44.52
N PHE A 514 -55.04 52.91 -44.83
CA PHE A 514 -53.82 52.29 -44.26
C PHE A 514 -53.76 50.75 -44.32
N THR A 515 -54.41 50.15 -45.32
CA THR A 515 -54.21 48.76 -45.74
C THR A 515 -53.10 48.69 -46.78
N ASP A 516 -52.49 47.52 -46.99
CA ASP A 516 -51.40 47.39 -47.96
C ASP A 516 -51.82 47.76 -49.40
N PRO A 517 -53.00 47.34 -49.92
CA PRO A 517 -53.48 47.80 -51.23
C PRO A 517 -53.73 49.31 -51.32
N TRP A 518 -54.03 49.99 -50.21
CA TRP A 518 -54.17 51.45 -50.17
C TRP A 518 -52.80 52.15 -50.18
N GLN A 519 -51.82 51.61 -49.45
CA GLN A 519 -50.44 52.13 -49.44
C GLN A 519 -49.78 51.96 -50.82
N ASP A 520 -49.94 50.78 -51.43
CA ASP A 520 -49.46 50.47 -52.78
C ASP A 520 -50.20 51.29 -53.84
N GLY A 521 -51.53 51.46 -53.71
CA GLY A 521 -52.34 52.29 -54.60
C GLY A 521 -51.92 53.76 -54.62
N ILE A 522 -51.68 54.36 -53.44
CA ILE A 522 -51.19 55.74 -53.36
C ILE A 522 -49.75 55.84 -53.86
N TRP A 523 -48.86 54.91 -53.47
CA TRP A 523 -47.47 54.94 -53.95
C TRP A 523 -47.40 54.83 -55.46
N LYS A 524 -48.17 53.91 -56.07
CA LYS A 524 -48.26 53.75 -57.51
C LYS A 524 -48.78 55.02 -58.19
N ASN A 525 -49.90 55.58 -57.74
CA ASN A 525 -50.46 56.80 -58.34
C ASN A 525 -49.51 57.99 -58.24
N VAL A 526 -48.87 58.21 -57.08
CA VAL A 526 -47.89 59.31 -56.91
C VAL A 526 -46.64 59.06 -57.76
N SER A 527 -46.13 57.83 -57.82
CA SER A 527 -44.95 57.48 -58.62
C SER A 527 -45.23 57.57 -60.12
N ASP A 528 -46.39 57.10 -60.60
CA ASP A 528 -46.80 57.23 -62.00
C ASP A 528 -46.99 58.72 -62.36
N LEU A 529 -47.59 59.53 -61.48
CA LEU A 529 -47.71 60.99 -61.69
C LEU A 529 -46.35 61.71 -61.70
N LEU A 530 -45.40 61.33 -60.85
CA LEU A 530 -44.04 61.88 -60.83
C LEU A 530 -43.24 61.57 -62.11
N ILE A 531 -43.54 60.46 -62.79
CA ILE A 531 -42.91 60.10 -64.07
C ILE A 531 -43.55 60.86 -65.24
N LEU A 532 -44.85 61.18 -65.15
CA LEU A 532 -45.63 61.75 -66.25
C LEU A 532 -45.71 63.28 -66.23
N VAL A 533 -45.59 63.91 -65.05
CA VAL A 533 -45.64 65.37 -64.90
C VAL A 533 -44.25 65.90 -64.53
N LYS A 534 -43.85 67.05 -65.07
CA LYS A 534 -42.60 67.72 -64.70
C LYS A 534 -42.62 68.07 -63.20
N ASN A 535 -41.43 68.07 -62.58
CA ASN A 535 -41.20 68.08 -61.12
C ASN A 535 -41.85 69.21 -60.29
N ASP A 536 -42.49 70.19 -60.92
CA ASP A 536 -43.02 71.41 -60.30
C ASP A 536 -44.57 71.50 -60.36
N ASP A 537 -45.31 70.36 -60.30
CA ASP A 537 -46.79 70.34 -60.30
C ASP A 537 -47.36 70.68 -58.89
N PRO A 538 -47.96 71.88 -58.69
CA PRO A 538 -48.32 72.32 -57.34
C PRO A 538 -49.47 71.52 -56.72
N TRP A 539 -50.29 70.84 -57.54
CA TRP A 539 -51.37 69.99 -57.07
C TRP A 539 -50.81 68.66 -56.52
N LEU A 540 -49.83 68.07 -57.20
CA LEU A 540 -49.20 66.83 -56.76
C LEU A 540 -48.47 67.03 -55.42
N ASP A 541 -47.77 68.14 -55.24
CA ASP A 541 -47.11 68.48 -53.97
C ASP A 541 -48.12 68.75 -52.84
N GLN A 542 -49.25 69.38 -53.16
CA GLN A 542 -50.36 69.50 -52.20
C GLN A 542 -50.90 68.12 -51.78
N GLN A 543 -51.01 67.14 -52.69
CA GLN A 543 -51.40 65.77 -52.35
C GLN A 543 -50.32 65.04 -51.54
N LYS A 544 -49.02 65.13 -51.91
CA LYS A 544 -47.90 64.57 -51.13
C LYS A 544 -47.97 65.03 -49.67
N MET A 545 -48.14 66.34 -49.45
CA MET A 545 -48.23 66.91 -48.10
C MET A 545 -49.46 66.45 -47.32
N LEU A 546 -50.61 66.26 -47.98
CA LEU A 546 -51.81 65.70 -47.34
C LEU A 546 -51.62 64.22 -46.99
N ILE A 547 -51.03 63.42 -47.87
CA ILE A 547 -50.65 62.02 -47.63
C ILE A 547 -49.70 61.93 -46.44
N TYR A 548 -48.65 62.76 -46.41
CA TYR A 548 -47.67 62.79 -45.31
C TYR A 548 -48.33 63.08 -43.95
N GLN A 549 -49.28 64.03 -43.89
CA GLN A 549 -50.05 64.30 -42.66
C GLN A 549 -50.90 63.11 -42.21
N LEU A 550 -51.52 62.38 -43.14
CA LEU A 550 -52.25 61.14 -42.82
C LEU A 550 -51.29 60.08 -42.24
N TYR A 551 -50.12 59.88 -42.86
CA TYR A 551 -49.11 58.94 -42.37
C TYR A 551 -48.62 59.30 -40.97
N LEU A 552 -48.28 60.57 -40.70
CA LEU A 552 -47.85 61.02 -39.36
C LEU A 552 -48.89 60.71 -38.27
N LYS A 553 -50.17 60.87 -38.59
CA LYS A 553 -51.29 60.55 -37.68
C LYS A 553 -51.35 59.05 -37.34
N GLU A 554 -51.30 58.19 -38.35
CA GLU A 554 -51.35 56.74 -38.12
C GLU A 554 -50.02 56.17 -37.55
N ILE A 555 -48.89 56.84 -37.78
CA ILE A 555 -47.63 56.53 -37.08
C ILE A 555 -47.78 56.77 -35.58
N SER A 556 -48.31 57.93 -35.13
CA SER A 556 -48.50 58.16 -33.69
C SER A 556 -49.48 57.16 -33.09
N SER A 557 -50.62 56.93 -33.75
CA SER A 557 -51.60 55.88 -33.41
C SER A 557 -50.93 54.50 -33.21
N ALA A 558 -50.04 54.09 -34.12
CA ALA A 558 -49.31 52.83 -34.03
C ALA A 558 -48.25 52.83 -32.91
N VAL A 559 -47.56 53.94 -32.64
CA VAL A 559 -46.59 54.07 -31.53
C VAL A 559 -47.28 54.01 -30.18
N ASP A 560 -48.35 54.78 -30.01
CA ASP A 560 -49.07 54.92 -28.73
C ASP A 560 -49.89 53.64 -28.42
N ALA A 561 -50.28 52.87 -29.45
CA ALA A 561 -50.79 51.50 -29.31
C ALA A 561 -49.71 50.42 -29.12
N GLY A 562 -48.43 50.78 -28.99
CA GLY A 562 -47.31 49.84 -28.78
C GLY A 562 -46.95 48.97 -30.00
N LYS A 563 -47.50 49.26 -31.19
CA LYS A 563 -47.32 48.48 -32.43
C LYS A 563 -46.08 48.93 -33.19
N TYR A 564 -44.93 48.94 -32.52
CA TYR A 564 -43.66 49.51 -33.01
C TYR A 564 -43.24 49.04 -34.41
N ASN A 565 -43.50 47.77 -34.76
CA ASN A 565 -43.19 47.25 -36.10
C ASN A 565 -44.10 47.85 -37.19
N LYS A 566 -45.39 48.08 -36.91
CA LYS A 566 -46.29 48.80 -37.84
C LYS A 566 -45.84 50.25 -37.98
N ALA A 567 -45.51 50.92 -36.86
CA ALA A 567 -45.02 52.30 -36.88
C ALA A 567 -43.75 52.46 -37.73
N LYS A 568 -42.79 51.52 -37.65
CA LYS A 568 -41.57 51.53 -38.48
C LYS A 568 -41.86 51.38 -39.98
N ALA A 569 -42.73 50.45 -40.36
CA ALA A 569 -43.13 50.27 -41.76
C ALA A 569 -43.85 51.51 -42.30
N LEU A 570 -44.74 52.11 -41.50
CA LEU A 570 -45.42 53.36 -41.84
C LEU A 570 -44.43 54.53 -41.99
N ILE A 571 -43.39 54.64 -41.13
CA ILE A 571 -42.33 55.64 -41.28
C ILE A 571 -41.60 55.49 -42.62
N GLN A 572 -41.20 54.27 -42.99
CA GLN A 572 -40.51 54.00 -44.27
C GLN A 572 -41.39 54.32 -45.50
N ASN A 573 -42.71 54.17 -45.37
CA ASN A 573 -43.65 54.56 -46.42
C ASN A 573 -43.93 56.06 -46.42
N ALA A 574 -43.95 56.72 -45.26
CA ALA A 574 -44.15 58.16 -45.12
C ALA A 574 -43.00 59.01 -45.72
N GLN A 575 -41.77 58.52 -45.64
CA GLN A 575 -40.58 59.16 -46.24
C GLN A 575 -40.71 59.40 -47.75
N ARG A 576 -41.62 58.69 -48.44
CA ARG A 576 -41.83 58.81 -49.89
C ARG A 576 -42.63 60.06 -50.31
N TYR A 577 -43.15 60.83 -49.35
CA TYR A 577 -44.08 61.96 -49.60
C TYR A 577 -43.61 63.28 -48.96
N THR A 578 -42.33 63.38 -48.55
CA THR A 578 -41.77 64.59 -47.96
C THR A 578 -40.25 64.63 -48.04
N ASP A 579 -39.70 65.84 -48.15
CA ASP A 579 -38.27 66.10 -47.97
C ASP A 579 -37.95 66.48 -46.50
N ASP A 580 -38.95 66.87 -45.69
CA ASP A 580 -38.81 67.16 -44.25
C ASP A 580 -39.06 65.89 -43.41
N VAL A 581 -38.00 65.08 -43.27
CA VAL A 581 -38.02 63.86 -42.45
C VAL A 581 -37.94 64.11 -40.93
N THR A 582 -37.78 65.35 -40.46
CA THR A 582 -37.49 65.64 -39.04
C THR A 582 -38.54 65.08 -38.06
N LYS A 583 -39.82 65.09 -38.46
CA LYS A 583 -40.95 64.56 -37.68
C LYS A 583 -40.98 63.03 -37.67
N LEU A 584 -40.47 62.39 -38.71
CA LEU A 584 -40.34 60.93 -38.81
C LEU A 584 -39.16 60.44 -37.97
N ASP A 585 -38.02 61.14 -38.01
CA ASP A 585 -36.86 60.83 -37.16
C ASP A 585 -37.20 60.98 -35.67
N ALA A 586 -37.96 62.02 -35.28
CA ALA A 586 -38.44 62.18 -33.91
C ALA A 586 -39.28 60.97 -33.43
N GLN A 587 -40.14 60.42 -34.29
CA GLN A 587 -40.91 59.20 -33.98
C GLN A 587 -40.01 57.95 -33.97
N GLN A 588 -39.05 57.84 -34.88
CA GLN A 588 -38.09 56.73 -34.91
C GLN A 588 -37.22 56.69 -33.63
N ILE A 589 -36.79 57.84 -33.13
CA ILE A 589 -36.08 57.99 -31.85
C ILE A 589 -36.98 57.61 -30.67
N LYS A 590 -38.25 58.06 -30.64
CA LYS A 590 -39.26 57.66 -29.62
C LYS A 590 -39.47 56.14 -29.61
N ILE A 591 -39.53 55.50 -30.77
CA ILE A 591 -39.65 54.03 -30.88
C ILE A 591 -38.39 53.33 -30.36
N ALA A 592 -37.20 53.85 -30.68
CA ALA A 592 -35.93 53.24 -30.28
C ALA A 592 -35.76 53.20 -28.75
N SER A 593 -36.04 54.30 -28.04
CA SER A 593 -35.94 54.35 -26.58
C SER A 593 -36.95 53.43 -25.89
N LEU A 594 -38.21 53.45 -26.31
CA LEU A 594 -39.27 52.59 -25.75
C LEU A 594 -38.96 51.09 -25.91
N VAL A 595 -38.36 50.68 -27.02
CA VAL A 595 -37.91 49.29 -27.24
C VAL A 595 -36.70 48.95 -26.34
N GLN A 596 -35.76 49.88 -26.18
CA GLN A 596 -34.54 49.68 -25.38
C GLN A 596 -34.83 49.54 -23.87
N ASP A 597 -35.75 50.34 -23.30
CA ASP A 597 -36.13 50.20 -21.90
C ASP A 597 -36.95 48.92 -21.63
N ALA A 598 -37.74 48.48 -22.61
CA ALA A 598 -38.49 47.23 -22.53
C ALA A 598 -37.58 45.98 -22.54
N THR A 599 -36.49 45.96 -23.32
CA THR A 599 -35.51 44.86 -23.27
C THR A 599 -34.71 44.88 -21.98
N ARG A 600 -34.15 46.05 -21.61
CA ARG A 600 -33.36 46.25 -20.37
C ARG A 600 -34.11 45.80 -19.12
N THR A 601 -35.40 46.09 -19.04
CA THR A 601 -36.26 45.68 -17.91
C THR A 601 -36.43 44.15 -17.82
N ARG A 602 -36.53 43.45 -18.96
CA ARG A 602 -36.62 41.99 -19.02
C ARG A 602 -35.31 41.31 -18.59
N GLU A 603 -34.18 41.82 -19.06
CA GLU A 603 -32.85 41.30 -18.72
C GLU A 603 -32.56 41.41 -17.22
N VAL A 604 -32.83 42.57 -16.61
CA VAL A 604 -32.65 42.78 -15.17
C VAL A 604 -33.52 41.82 -14.34
N ARG A 605 -34.75 41.54 -14.78
CA ARG A 605 -35.64 40.58 -14.11
C ARG A 605 -35.11 39.15 -14.21
N GLN A 606 -34.77 38.68 -15.42
CA GLN A 606 -34.24 37.32 -15.62
C GLN A 606 -32.95 37.11 -14.82
N LYS A 607 -32.06 38.11 -14.77
CA LYS A 607 -30.81 38.03 -14.00
C LYS A 607 -31.06 37.85 -12.50
N ARG A 608 -32.00 38.60 -11.91
CA ARG A 608 -32.39 38.43 -10.50
C ARG A 608 -32.92 37.02 -10.22
N GLU A 609 -33.84 36.52 -11.04
CA GLU A 609 -34.42 35.18 -10.87
C GLU A 609 -33.36 34.04 -11.01
N ILE A 610 -32.28 34.27 -11.76
CA ILE A 610 -31.14 33.33 -11.88
C ILE A 610 -30.23 33.41 -10.64
N ASP A 611 -29.89 34.61 -10.19
CA ASP A 611 -28.94 34.81 -9.09
C ASP A 611 -29.56 34.43 -7.72
N GLU A 612 -30.87 34.60 -7.51
CA GLU A 612 -31.59 34.07 -6.34
C GLU A 612 -31.57 32.53 -6.31
N LYS A 613 -31.84 31.87 -7.44
CA LYS A 613 -31.79 30.40 -7.56
C LYS A 613 -30.38 29.86 -7.28
N ARG A 614 -29.33 30.54 -7.75
CA ARG A 614 -27.93 30.22 -7.43
C ARG A 614 -27.66 30.32 -5.93
N LEU A 615 -28.06 31.42 -5.29
CA LEU A 615 -27.82 31.67 -3.87
C LEU A 615 -28.55 30.66 -2.96
N SER A 616 -29.76 30.24 -3.32
CA SER A 616 -30.46 29.16 -2.62
C SER A 616 -29.68 27.84 -2.72
N HIS A 617 -29.34 27.43 -3.95
CA HIS A 617 -28.69 26.16 -4.22
C HIS A 617 -27.29 26.06 -3.57
N GLU A 618 -26.56 27.17 -3.47
CA GLU A 618 -25.29 27.22 -2.75
C GLU A 618 -25.47 27.11 -1.23
N ASN A 619 -26.47 27.78 -0.65
CA ASN A 619 -26.78 27.67 0.78
C ASN A 619 -27.19 26.24 1.17
N ASP A 620 -28.04 25.58 0.38
CA ASP A 620 -28.42 24.19 0.60
C ASP A 620 -27.22 23.25 0.53
N ARG A 621 -26.36 23.42 -0.48
CA ARG A 621 -25.13 22.63 -0.60
C ARG A 621 -24.17 22.85 0.58
N ARG A 622 -24.06 24.08 1.09
CA ARG A 622 -23.29 24.42 2.29
C ARG A 622 -23.89 23.79 3.55
N ASN A 623 -25.21 23.81 3.70
CA ASN A 623 -25.91 23.18 4.81
C ASN A 623 -25.76 21.65 4.80
N GLN A 624 -25.87 21.02 3.63
CA GLN A 624 -25.67 19.58 3.45
C GLN A 624 -24.21 19.17 3.74
N GLN A 625 -23.22 19.93 3.27
CA GLN A 625 -21.81 19.73 3.63
C GLN A 625 -21.55 19.88 5.14
N ASN A 626 -22.16 20.88 5.80
CA ASN A 626 -22.06 21.05 7.25
C ASN A 626 -22.69 19.87 8.02
N LYS A 627 -23.84 19.35 7.56
CA LYS A 627 -24.51 18.18 8.15
C LYS A 627 -23.63 16.92 8.01
N MET A 628 -23.10 16.65 6.81
CA MET A 628 -22.18 15.53 6.56
C MET A 628 -20.88 15.65 7.37
N SER A 629 -20.30 16.85 7.46
CA SER A 629 -19.08 17.11 8.23
C SER A 629 -19.27 16.84 9.74
N ARG A 630 -20.42 17.24 10.30
CA ARG A 630 -20.79 16.91 11.68
C ARG A 630 -20.98 15.41 11.88
N ALA A 631 -21.73 14.73 11.01
CA ALA A 631 -21.95 13.29 11.10
C ALA A 631 -20.62 12.50 11.04
N ARG A 632 -19.74 12.84 10.09
CA ARG A 632 -18.40 12.24 9.95
C ARG A 632 -17.52 12.48 11.18
N LYS A 633 -17.60 13.64 11.85
CA LYS A 633 -16.87 13.85 13.11
C LYS A 633 -17.34 12.91 14.23
N VAL A 634 -18.61 12.56 14.28
CA VAL A 634 -19.15 11.59 15.24
C VAL A 634 -18.66 10.18 14.92
N GLU A 635 -18.81 9.72 13.65
CA GLU A 635 -18.28 8.43 13.17
C GLU A 635 -16.79 8.25 13.53
N LEU A 636 -15.97 9.25 13.22
CA LEU A 636 -14.52 9.20 13.49
C LEU A 636 -14.20 9.21 15.00
N PHE A 637 -15.04 9.81 15.84
CA PHE A 637 -14.87 9.75 17.29
C PHE A 637 -15.21 8.36 17.82
N ASP A 638 -16.27 7.74 17.30
CA ASP A 638 -16.70 6.40 17.73
C ASP A 638 -15.69 5.33 17.34
N VAL A 639 -15.13 5.39 16.12
CA VAL A 639 -14.02 4.52 15.69
C VAL A 639 -12.76 4.73 16.54
N ALA A 640 -12.41 5.99 16.86
CA ALA A 640 -11.27 6.28 17.75
C ALA A 640 -11.50 5.74 19.17
N LEU A 641 -12.73 5.79 19.67
CA LEU A 641 -13.11 5.25 20.99
C LEU A 641 -13.09 3.72 21.00
N GLU A 642 -13.54 3.07 19.92
CA GLU A 642 -13.43 1.61 19.76
C GLU A 642 -11.96 1.16 19.74
N ASN A 643 -11.10 1.87 19.00
CA ASN A 643 -9.64 1.60 18.99
C ASN A 643 -9.02 1.69 20.41
N VAL A 644 -9.41 2.69 21.22
CA VAL A 644 -9.00 2.76 22.64
C VAL A 644 -9.51 1.55 23.42
N ASN A 645 -10.82 1.26 23.33
CA ASN A 645 -11.45 0.15 24.06
C ASN A 645 -10.85 -1.21 23.67
N ALA A 646 -10.48 -1.43 22.42
CA ALA A 646 -9.81 -2.64 21.96
C ALA A 646 -8.44 -2.85 22.62
N GLN A 647 -7.65 -1.77 22.78
CA GLN A 647 -6.38 -1.84 23.50
C GLN A 647 -6.58 -2.04 25.02
N THR A 648 -7.57 -1.38 25.64
CA THR A 648 -7.79 -1.47 27.10
C THR A 648 -8.56 -2.72 27.54
N LYS A 649 -9.23 -3.44 26.62
CA LYS A 649 -9.79 -4.79 26.85
C LYS A 649 -8.74 -5.86 27.20
N CYS A 650 -7.44 -5.58 27.01
CA CYS A 650 -6.32 -6.44 27.40
C CYS A 650 -6.28 -7.85 26.77
N GLN A 651 -6.97 -8.06 25.65
CA GLN A 651 -7.02 -9.34 24.92
C GLN A 651 -5.75 -9.63 24.10
N GLY A 652 -4.70 -8.80 24.22
CA GLY A 652 -3.46 -8.91 23.45
C GLY A 652 -2.32 -8.06 24.03
N ARG A 653 -1.28 -7.83 23.23
CA ARG A 653 -0.11 -7.03 23.61
C ARG A 653 -0.47 -5.53 23.62
N LEU A 654 -0.79 -4.99 24.80
CA LEU A 654 -1.07 -3.56 25.03
C LEU A 654 -0.02 -2.66 24.34
N ASN A 655 -0.47 -1.86 23.36
CA ASN A 655 0.38 -0.91 22.65
C ASN A 655 0.05 0.54 23.04
N MET A 656 0.92 1.12 23.87
CA MET A 656 0.74 2.48 24.39
C MET A 656 0.86 3.58 23.33
N ARG A 657 1.58 3.37 22.20
CA ARG A 657 1.63 4.36 21.10
C ARG A 657 0.26 4.50 20.45
N ASN A 658 -0.41 3.37 20.16
CA ASN A 658 -1.76 3.36 19.61
C ASN A 658 -2.77 4.00 20.59
N VAL A 659 -2.65 3.71 21.89
CA VAL A 659 -3.48 4.35 22.94
C VAL A 659 -3.25 5.87 22.98
N GLN A 660 -2.00 6.34 22.86
CA GLN A 660 -1.70 7.78 22.81
C GLN A 660 -2.37 8.45 21.61
N THR A 661 -2.11 7.96 20.40
CA THR A 661 -2.65 8.54 19.16
C THR A 661 -4.18 8.57 19.14
N ALA A 662 -4.83 7.51 19.62
CA ALA A 662 -6.29 7.48 19.68
C ALA A 662 -6.86 8.43 20.76
N VAL A 663 -6.19 8.57 21.92
CA VAL A 663 -6.58 9.53 22.97
C VAL A 663 -6.40 10.99 22.52
N GLU A 664 -5.31 11.30 21.83
CA GLU A 664 -5.08 12.63 21.23
C GLU A 664 -6.17 12.92 20.18
N LYS A 665 -6.47 11.97 19.30
CA LYS A 665 -7.52 12.11 18.29
C LYS A 665 -8.92 12.30 18.88
N LEU A 666 -9.24 11.68 20.01
CA LEU A 666 -10.51 11.90 20.73
C LEU A 666 -10.62 13.32 21.29
N ARG A 667 -9.52 13.89 21.80
CA ARG A 667 -9.46 15.28 22.28
C ARG A 667 -9.69 16.27 21.11
N ASP A 668 -9.08 16.02 19.96
CA ASP A 668 -9.22 16.84 18.75
C ASP A 668 -10.63 16.81 18.12
N LEU A 669 -11.31 15.65 18.18
CA LEU A 669 -12.62 15.46 17.53
C LEU A 669 -13.78 16.03 18.35
N ASP A 670 -13.83 15.73 19.66
CA ASP A 670 -14.79 16.34 20.60
C ASP A 670 -14.24 16.28 22.05
N HIS A 671 -13.54 17.34 22.46
CA HIS A 671 -13.02 17.51 23.81
C HIS A 671 -14.10 17.41 24.91
N LYS A 672 -15.35 17.86 24.67
CA LYS A 672 -16.45 17.81 25.65
C LYS A 672 -17.01 16.39 25.80
N ARG A 673 -16.97 15.56 24.75
CA ARG A 673 -17.29 14.13 24.82
C ARG A 673 -16.14 13.33 25.43
N TYR A 674 -14.89 13.66 25.09
CA TYR A 674 -13.70 13.04 25.67
C TYR A 674 -13.64 13.19 27.20
N ASN A 675 -13.83 14.40 27.75
CA ASN A 675 -13.75 14.64 29.20
C ASN A 675 -14.74 13.78 30.01
N ARG A 676 -15.89 13.43 29.43
CA ARG A 676 -16.91 12.56 30.05
C ARG A 676 -16.55 11.06 29.97
N LEU A 677 -15.52 10.70 29.22
CA LEU A 677 -15.08 9.32 28.97
C LEU A 677 -13.68 9.02 29.53
N GLU A 678 -12.83 10.03 29.74
CA GLU A 678 -11.45 9.88 30.20
C GLU A 678 -11.33 8.99 31.45
N GLY A 679 -12.19 9.18 32.46
CA GLY A 679 -12.20 8.32 33.66
C GLY A 679 -12.49 6.84 33.38
N LYS A 680 -13.36 6.52 32.41
CA LYS A 680 -13.65 5.14 31.99
C LYS A 680 -12.46 4.54 31.25
N ILE A 681 -11.87 5.30 30.32
CA ILE A 681 -10.67 4.91 29.56
C ILE A 681 -9.52 4.60 30.51
N VAL A 682 -9.24 5.49 31.47
CA VAL A 682 -8.15 5.31 32.43
C VAL A 682 -8.38 4.13 33.36
N ASN A 683 -9.60 3.91 33.86
CA ASN A 683 -9.90 2.75 34.70
C ASN A 683 -9.71 1.43 33.94
N SER A 684 -10.15 1.36 32.68
CA SER A 684 -9.95 0.18 31.82
C SER A 684 -8.45 -0.05 31.53
N LEU A 685 -7.70 1.01 31.20
CA LEU A 685 -6.25 0.95 30.99
C LEU A 685 -5.50 0.52 32.26
N ALA A 686 -5.85 1.06 33.43
CA ALA A 686 -5.24 0.69 34.71
C ALA A 686 -5.49 -0.79 35.06
N GLY A 687 -6.70 -1.29 34.81
CA GLY A 687 -7.04 -2.71 34.93
C GLY A 687 -6.19 -3.59 34.01
N CYS A 688 -6.03 -3.20 32.74
CA CYS A 688 -5.19 -3.92 31.79
C CYS A 688 -3.69 -3.92 32.18
N ILE A 689 -3.16 -2.79 32.65
CA ILE A 689 -1.78 -2.71 33.15
C ILE A 689 -1.62 -3.59 34.40
N ALA A 690 -2.61 -3.63 35.31
CA ALA A 690 -2.61 -4.51 36.47
C ALA A 690 -2.60 -6.01 36.08
N GLN A 691 -3.45 -6.39 35.12
CA GLN A 691 -3.52 -7.76 34.59
C GLN A 691 -2.21 -8.16 33.89
N THR A 692 -1.68 -7.29 33.02
CA THR A 692 -0.36 -7.45 32.40
C THR A 692 0.73 -7.61 33.44
N GLY A 693 0.65 -6.88 34.56
CA GLY A 693 1.59 -6.92 35.67
C GLY A 693 1.68 -8.26 36.38
N LYS A 694 0.62 -9.10 36.35
CA LYS A 694 0.65 -10.46 36.92
C LYS A 694 1.62 -11.39 36.16
N ALA A 695 1.72 -11.23 34.84
CA ALA A 695 2.55 -12.08 33.98
C ALA A 695 3.89 -11.43 33.59
N PHE A 696 3.89 -10.11 33.33
CA PHE A 696 5.02 -9.35 32.81
C PHE A 696 5.22 -8.01 33.57
N PRO A 697 5.71 -8.05 34.84
CA PRO A 697 5.85 -6.86 35.68
C PRO A 697 6.62 -5.70 35.05
N GLU A 698 7.72 -5.97 34.33
CA GLU A 698 8.50 -4.92 33.67
C GLU A 698 7.73 -4.22 32.53
N ARG A 699 7.01 -4.99 31.70
CA ARG A 699 6.15 -4.45 30.63
C ARG A 699 5.04 -3.57 31.19
N ALA A 700 4.38 -4.04 32.25
CA ALA A 700 3.37 -3.25 32.95
C ALA A 700 3.96 -1.99 33.62
N THR A 701 5.18 -2.07 34.16
CA THR A 701 5.88 -0.91 34.75
C THR A 701 6.17 0.16 33.71
N GLU A 702 6.60 -0.22 32.50
CA GLU A 702 6.84 0.72 31.41
C GLU A 702 5.52 1.28 30.84
N ALA A 703 4.50 0.44 30.65
CA ALA A 703 3.16 0.89 30.26
C ALA A 703 2.56 1.88 31.27
N LYS A 704 2.79 1.69 32.58
CA LYS A 704 2.39 2.63 33.64
C LYS A 704 3.04 4.01 33.44
N LYS A 705 4.35 4.08 33.16
CA LYS A 705 5.05 5.36 32.88
C LYS A 705 4.46 6.06 31.67
N GLN A 706 4.18 5.31 30.60
CA GLN A 706 3.65 5.85 29.35
C GLN A 706 2.22 6.34 29.53
N ALA A 707 1.37 5.60 30.25
CA ALA A 707 0.03 6.05 30.63
C ALA A 707 0.07 7.36 31.43
N LEU A 708 0.99 7.52 32.38
CA LEU A 708 1.17 8.76 33.15
C LEU A 708 1.67 9.96 32.32
N ARG A 709 2.19 9.76 31.10
CA ARG A 709 2.50 10.85 30.15
C ARG A 709 1.26 11.31 29.38
N ILE A 710 0.40 10.37 28.99
CA ILE A 710 -0.85 10.61 28.24
C ILE A 710 -1.93 11.23 29.15
N PHE A 711 -2.01 10.73 30.38
CA PHE A 711 -2.97 11.09 31.43
C PHE A 711 -2.21 11.70 32.63
N LYS A 712 -1.70 12.92 32.44
CA LYS A 712 -0.88 13.63 33.44
C LYS A 712 -1.62 13.74 34.78
N SER A 713 -0.89 13.53 35.88
CA SER A 713 -1.38 13.66 37.27
C SER A 713 -2.59 12.78 37.64
N ASN A 714 -2.93 11.75 36.86
CA ASN A 714 -4.10 10.91 37.15
C ASN A 714 -3.88 10.00 38.37
N GLN A 715 -4.73 10.15 39.38
CA GLN A 715 -4.62 9.47 40.67
C GLN A 715 -4.70 7.93 40.58
N VAL A 716 -5.57 7.38 39.72
CA VAL A 716 -5.74 5.92 39.55
C VAL A 716 -4.45 5.31 38.98
N LEU A 717 -3.89 5.95 37.96
CA LEU A 717 -2.61 5.51 37.38
C LEU A 717 -1.45 5.72 38.34
N MET A 718 -1.43 6.75 39.19
CA MET A 718 -0.37 6.91 40.19
C MET A 718 -0.43 5.80 41.25
N ALA A 719 -1.63 5.52 41.80
CA ALA A 719 -1.86 4.54 42.86
C ALA A 719 -1.57 3.08 42.47
N LEU A 720 -1.60 2.74 41.18
CA LEU A 720 -1.43 1.36 40.68
C LEU A 720 -0.09 0.71 41.10
N LYS A 721 -0.14 -0.29 41.99
CA LYS A 721 1.03 -1.05 42.47
C LYS A 721 1.25 -2.30 41.61
N ILE A 722 2.48 -2.51 41.13
CA ILE A 722 2.87 -3.67 40.31
C ILE A 722 3.86 -4.53 41.10
N LYS A 723 3.46 -5.75 41.50
CA LYS A 723 4.30 -6.71 42.24
C LYS A 723 5.34 -7.28 41.28
N GLN A 724 6.62 -7.03 41.53
CA GLN A 724 7.72 -7.60 40.75
C GLN A 724 7.81 -9.12 41.00
N ARG A 725 8.07 -9.90 39.94
CA ARG A 725 8.23 -11.36 40.02
C ARG A 725 9.64 -11.71 40.51
N ASP A 726 9.76 -12.75 41.33
CA ASP A 726 11.07 -13.27 41.73
C ASP A 726 11.81 -13.82 40.48
N PRO A 727 13.06 -13.42 40.20
CA PRO A 727 13.84 -13.98 39.09
C PRO A 727 13.98 -15.51 39.14
N CYS A 728 14.05 -16.09 40.33
CA CYS A 728 14.13 -17.53 40.60
C CYS A 728 12.78 -18.12 41.05
N ASP A 729 11.68 -17.64 40.47
CA ASP A 729 10.34 -18.13 40.76
C ASP A 729 10.20 -19.66 40.58
N ILE A 730 9.29 -20.26 41.36
CA ILE A 730 9.06 -21.70 41.42
C ILE A 730 8.65 -22.31 40.07
N SER A 731 8.06 -21.55 39.14
CA SER A 731 7.72 -22.05 37.80
C SER A 731 8.93 -22.40 36.92
N LEU A 732 10.16 -22.15 37.38
CA LEU A 732 11.40 -22.57 36.70
C LEU A 732 11.90 -23.96 37.17
N ALA A 733 11.23 -24.59 38.14
CA ALA A 733 11.67 -25.84 38.77
C ALA A 733 11.89 -26.99 37.76
N GLY A 734 13.11 -27.54 37.77
CA GLY A 734 13.52 -28.64 36.89
C GLY A 734 13.80 -28.23 35.44
N LEU A 735 13.49 -27.00 35.04
CA LEU A 735 13.63 -26.53 33.65
C LEU A 735 15.05 -26.06 33.29
N GLY A 736 15.98 -25.98 34.25
CA GLY A 736 17.31 -25.35 34.11
C GLY A 736 18.28 -25.96 33.07
N SER A 737 17.88 -27.06 32.42
CA SER A 737 18.52 -27.65 31.24
C SER A 737 18.00 -27.09 29.91
N ARG A 738 16.76 -26.57 29.86
CA ARG A 738 16.04 -26.07 28.67
C ARG A 738 16.47 -24.66 28.20
N GLY A 739 17.76 -24.36 28.31
CA GLY A 739 18.37 -23.13 27.77
C GLY A 739 18.15 -21.85 28.59
N LYS A 740 18.60 -20.72 28.03
CA LYS A 740 18.83 -19.44 28.76
C LYS A 740 17.60 -18.87 29.49
N ARG A 741 16.37 -19.13 29.02
CA ARG A 741 15.13 -18.62 29.63
C ARG A 741 14.75 -19.33 30.95
N ALA A 742 15.32 -20.51 31.23
CA ALA A 742 15.10 -21.25 32.47
C ALA A 742 16.22 -21.04 33.51
N LEU A 743 17.10 -20.05 33.29
CA LEU A 743 18.18 -19.67 34.19
C LEU A 743 17.80 -18.38 34.90
N CYS A 744 17.94 -18.36 36.23
CA CYS A 744 17.67 -17.16 37.02
C CYS A 744 18.96 -16.50 37.54
N LYS A 745 18.89 -15.19 37.79
CA LYS A 745 19.98 -14.39 38.38
C LYS A 745 19.37 -13.28 39.22
N ASP A 746 19.84 -13.12 40.45
CA ASP A 746 19.50 -11.93 41.25
C ASP A 746 20.34 -10.72 40.81
N LYS A 747 19.80 -9.52 41.01
CA LYS A 747 20.54 -8.26 40.82
C LYS A 747 21.33 -7.96 42.09
N ILE A 748 22.65 -7.87 41.98
CA ILE A 748 23.54 -7.46 43.07
C ILE A 748 23.69 -5.94 43.01
N LYS A 749 23.38 -5.25 44.12
CA LYS A 749 23.61 -3.80 44.24
C LYS A 749 25.08 -3.49 43.93
N ASP A 750 25.29 -2.50 43.06
CA ASP A 750 26.60 -1.97 42.65
C ASP A 750 27.58 -2.96 41.98
N ALA A 751 27.16 -4.20 41.67
CA ALA A 751 28.02 -5.23 41.04
C ALA A 751 27.33 -6.04 39.91
N GLY A 752 26.20 -5.56 39.40
CA GLY A 752 25.49 -6.11 38.24
C GLY A 752 24.71 -7.39 38.53
N ALA A 753 24.75 -8.37 37.61
CA ALA A 753 24.09 -9.66 37.82
C ALA A 753 24.89 -10.56 38.79
N GLY A 754 24.18 -11.29 39.63
CA GLY A 754 24.73 -12.35 40.48
C GLY A 754 24.90 -13.70 39.77
N PRO A 755 25.19 -14.76 40.54
CA PRO A 755 25.48 -16.08 39.98
C PRO A 755 24.37 -16.64 39.10
N VAL A 756 24.75 -17.49 38.15
CA VAL A 756 23.81 -18.19 37.28
C VAL A 756 23.17 -19.33 38.05
N LEU A 757 21.88 -19.19 38.36
CA LEU A 757 21.12 -20.15 39.14
C LEU A 757 20.14 -20.95 38.27
N ILE A 758 19.78 -22.13 38.76
CA ILE A 758 18.72 -23.01 38.26
C ILE A 758 17.84 -23.44 39.44
N VAL A 759 16.54 -23.61 39.21
CA VAL A 759 15.60 -24.02 40.26
C VAL A 759 15.44 -25.54 40.27
N ILE A 760 15.67 -26.14 41.43
CA ILE A 760 15.49 -27.57 41.69
C ILE A 760 14.09 -27.79 42.29
N PRO A 761 13.30 -28.75 41.76
CA PRO A 761 11.97 -29.05 42.30
C PRO A 761 12.05 -29.57 43.73
N GLY A 762 10.95 -29.43 44.48
CA GLY A 762 10.84 -30.00 45.82
C GLY A 762 10.47 -31.49 45.80
N ASN A 763 10.65 -32.14 46.94
CA ASN A 763 10.09 -33.45 47.28
C ASN A 763 9.67 -33.47 48.77
N GLN A 764 9.10 -34.58 49.24
CA GLN A 764 8.62 -34.74 50.63
C GLN A 764 9.64 -34.35 51.73
N LYS A 765 10.95 -34.45 51.46
CA LYS A 765 12.03 -34.21 52.44
C LYS A 765 12.90 -32.99 52.11
N ILE A 766 12.73 -32.36 50.95
CA ILE A 766 13.55 -31.24 50.47
C ILE A 766 12.63 -30.21 49.81
N ARG A 767 12.50 -29.01 50.39
CA ARG A 767 11.78 -27.89 49.77
C ARG A 767 12.50 -27.43 48.49
N ALA A 768 11.77 -26.91 47.51
CA ALA A 768 12.37 -26.38 46.28
C ALA A 768 13.36 -25.23 46.59
N PHE A 769 14.48 -25.21 45.86
CA PHE A 769 15.58 -24.25 46.06
C PHE A 769 16.23 -23.87 44.73
N ALA A 770 16.85 -22.69 44.65
CA ALA A 770 17.71 -22.34 43.54
C ALA A 770 19.17 -22.68 43.88
N ILE A 771 19.93 -23.23 42.94
CA ILE A 771 21.34 -23.59 43.10
C ILE A 771 22.17 -23.08 41.93
N GLY A 772 23.46 -22.80 42.17
CA GLY A 772 24.43 -22.48 41.12
C GLY A 772 24.43 -23.53 40.01
N LYS A 773 24.20 -23.09 38.77
CA LYS A 773 24.36 -23.93 37.56
C LYS A 773 25.81 -24.42 37.44
N PHE A 774 26.74 -23.57 37.87
CA PHE A 774 28.18 -23.75 37.87
C PHE A 774 28.72 -23.67 39.31
N GLU A 775 29.96 -24.12 39.49
CA GLU A 775 30.81 -23.75 40.63
C GLU A 775 30.99 -22.23 40.67
N VAL A 776 31.24 -21.62 41.83
CA VAL A 776 31.52 -20.17 41.92
C VAL A 776 32.85 -19.88 41.24
N SER A 777 32.82 -19.00 40.23
CA SER A 777 34.02 -18.62 39.49
C SER A 777 34.90 -17.61 40.26
N VAL A 778 36.19 -17.59 39.95
CA VAL A 778 37.14 -16.57 40.43
C VAL A 778 36.62 -15.15 40.13
N ARG A 779 36.02 -14.93 38.95
CA ARG A 779 35.34 -13.68 38.56
C ARG A 779 34.26 -13.26 39.56
N GLU A 780 33.44 -14.21 40.02
CA GLU A 780 32.33 -13.94 40.94
C GLU A 780 32.81 -13.64 42.36
N LEU A 781 33.84 -14.35 42.86
CA LEU A 781 34.46 -14.00 44.13
C LEU A 781 35.19 -12.66 44.06
N ASN A 782 35.87 -12.36 42.96
CA ASN A 782 36.58 -11.09 42.76
C ASN A 782 35.63 -9.87 42.80
N LYS A 783 34.32 -10.01 42.48
CA LYS A 783 33.33 -8.94 42.72
C LYS A 783 33.22 -8.56 44.20
N PHE A 784 33.29 -9.53 45.10
CA PHE A 784 33.26 -9.33 46.55
C PHE A 784 34.60 -8.78 47.05
N CYS A 785 35.72 -9.35 46.61
CA CYS A 785 37.05 -8.95 47.07
C CYS A 785 37.46 -7.54 46.61
N LYS A 786 36.91 -7.04 45.48
CA LYS A 786 37.04 -5.63 45.07
C LYS A 786 36.42 -4.62 46.06
N VAL A 787 35.49 -5.04 46.92
CA VAL A 787 34.72 -4.15 47.81
C VAL A 787 34.72 -4.59 49.28
N SER A 788 35.64 -5.48 49.66
CA SER A 788 35.66 -6.09 51.00
C SER A 788 37.10 -6.19 51.53
N PRO A 789 37.51 -5.40 52.55
CA PRO A 789 38.92 -5.28 52.95
C PRO A 789 39.55 -6.59 53.47
N GLY A 790 38.74 -7.58 53.83
CA GLY A 790 39.19 -8.92 54.23
C GLY A 790 39.42 -9.93 53.09
N CYS A 791 39.43 -9.51 51.81
CA CYS A 791 39.78 -10.39 50.69
C CYS A 791 40.56 -9.64 49.60
N ARG A 792 41.62 -10.24 49.06
CA ARG A 792 42.36 -9.73 47.89
C ARG A 792 41.86 -10.42 46.61
N PRO A 793 41.64 -9.71 45.49
CA PRO A 793 41.28 -10.34 44.22
C PRO A 793 42.33 -11.36 43.74
N ILE A 794 41.87 -12.53 43.32
CA ILE A 794 42.71 -13.61 42.80
C ILE A 794 43.09 -13.29 41.33
N LYS A 795 44.38 -13.43 40.99
CA LYS A 795 44.92 -13.27 39.63
C LYS A 795 44.85 -14.59 38.86
N GLY A 796 44.78 -14.53 37.52
CA GLY A 796 44.70 -15.70 36.63
C GLY A 796 43.42 -15.71 35.78
N ASP A 797 43.11 -16.84 35.14
CA ASP A 797 41.85 -17.01 34.38
C ASP A 797 40.64 -16.94 35.33
N THR A 798 39.82 -15.91 35.15
CA THR A 798 38.70 -15.64 36.05
C THR A 798 37.48 -16.54 35.82
N GLU A 799 37.46 -17.33 34.75
CA GLU A 799 36.40 -18.31 34.45
C GLU A 799 36.62 -19.68 35.14
N LEU A 800 37.79 -19.91 35.75
CA LEU A 800 38.03 -21.06 36.61
C LEU A 800 37.14 -21.02 37.86
N PRO A 801 36.73 -22.18 38.41
CA PRO A 801 36.13 -22.24 39.74
C PRO A 801 37.13 -21.70 40.77
N VAL A 802 36.62 -21.11 41.85
CA VAL A 802 37.50 -20.70 42.94
C VAL A 802 37.89 -21.88 43.82
N SER A 803 39.20 -22.05 43.99
CA SER A 803 39.82 -22.86 45.04
C SER A 803 40.95 -22.08 45.72
N ASN A 804 41.71 -22.71 46.61
CA ASN A 804 42.79 -22.11 47.40
C ASN A 804 42.35 -20.89 48.23
N ILE A 805 41.11 -20.91 48.72
CA ILE A 805 40.54 -19.95 49.65
C ILE A 805 40.20 -20.64 50.97
N THR A 806 40.15 -19.91 52.08
CA THR A 806 39.64 -20.48 53.34
C THR A 806 38.12 -20.40 53.40
N PHE A 807 37.51 -21.29 54.17
CA PHE A 807 36.05 -21.27 54.39
C PHE A 807 35.55 -19.95 55.03
N LYS A 808 36.42 -19.22 55.75
CA LYS A 808 36.15 -17.88 56.27
C LYS A 808 35.84 -16.88 55.14
N VAL A 809 36.57 -16.94 54.03
CA VAL A 809 36.35 -16.11 52.82
C VAL A 809 35.04 -16.51 52.13
N ALA A 810 34.79 -17.80 51.94
CA ALA A 810 33.54 -18.31 51.37
C ALA A 810 32.29 -17.89 52.18
N LYS A 811 32.35 -17.97 53.51
CA LYS A 811 31.26 -17.54 54.41
C LYS A 811 31.03 -16.02 54.34
N ALA A 812 32.09 -15.22 54.21
CA ALA A 812 31.99 -13.78 54.01
C ALA A 812 31.38 -13.40 52.65
N TYR A 813 31.79 -14.09 51.58
CA TYR A 813 31.20 -13.96 50.24
C TYR A 813 29.69 -14.23 50.23
N LEU A 814 29.25 -15.33 50.85
CA LEU A 814 27.82 -15.68 50.95
C LEU A 814 27.01 -14.63 51.74
N LYS A 815 27.58 -14.06 52.83
CA LYS A 815 26.96 -12.97 53.60
C LYS A 815 26.85 -11.68 52.79
N TRP A 816 27.90 -11.33 52.04
CA TRP A 816 27.89 -10.18 51.12
C TRP A 816 26.87 -10.35 50.00
N LEU A 817 26.87 -11.51 49.33
CA LEU A 817 25.97 -11.85 48.23
C LEU A 817 24.51 -11.78 48.70
N SER A 818 24.21 -12.28 49.90
CA SER A 818 22.88 -12.17 50.51
C SER A 818 22.47 -10.71 50.73
N ARG A 819 23.33 -9.90 51.37
CA ARG A 819 23.07 -8.48 51.65
C ARG A 819 22.82 -7.66 50.38
N GLN A 820 23.64 -7.87 49.35
CA GLN A 820 23.59 -7.07 48.13
C GLN A 820 22.50 -7.51 47.14
N SER A 821 21.98 -8.74 47.24
CA SER A 821 20.83 -9.25 46.45
C SER A 821 19.49 -9.07 47.15
N ARG A 822 19.49 -8.87 48.49
CA ARG A 822 18.30 -8.96 49.37
C ARG A 822 17.62 -10.35 49.35
N GLN A 823 18.38 -11.40 49.03
CA GLN A 823 17.96 -12.80 49.10
C GLN A 823 18.88 -13.59 50.04
N LYS A 824 18.49 -14.81 50.43
CA LYS A 824 19.25 -15.63 51.37
C LYS A 824 20.11 -16.66 50.64
N TYR A 825 21.41 -16.36 50.51
CA TYR A 825 22.41 -17.25 49.91
C TYR A 825 23.22 -17.98 50.99
N ARG A 826 23.48 -19.27 50.77
CA ARG A 826 24.24 -20.15 51.67
C ARG A 826 24.94 -21.28 50.89
N LEU A 827 25.69 -22.13 51.60
CA LEU A 827 26.07 -23.44 51.07
C LEU A 827 24.85 -24.38 50.99
N PRO A 828 24.91 -25.39 50.11
CA PRO A 828 24.00 -26.54 50.18
C PRO A 828 24.17 -27.32 51.48
N THR A 829 23.11 -28.00 51.91
CA THR A 829 23.26 -29.23 52.69
C THR A 829 23.69 -30.38 51.77
N LYS A 830 24.34 -31.40 52.32
CA LYS A 830 24.74 -32.62 51.60
C LYS A 830 23.56 -33.30 50.90
N ASN A 831 22.37 -33.26 51.51
CA ASN A 831 21.14 -33.83 50.94
C ASN A 831 20.62 -33.03 49.73
N GLU A 832 20.56 -31.69 49.82
CA GLU A 832 20.18 -30.83 48.69
C GLU A 832 21.16 -31.00 47.52
N TRP A 833 22.47 -31.01 47.82
CA TRP A 833 23.51 -31.20 46.82
C TRP A 833 23.40 -32.56 46.14
N LEU A 834 23.34 -33.65 46.91
CA LEU A 834 23.24 -35.02 46.38
C LEU A 834 21.98 -35.22 45.54
N TYR A 835 20.87 -34.61 45.94
CA TYR A 835 19.61 -34.62 45.19
C TYR A 835 19.74 -33.87 43.86
N ALA A 836 20.25 -32.63 43.88
CA ALA A 836 20.48 -31.83 42.68
C ALA A 836 21.50 -32.48 41.72
N ALA A 837 22.58 -33.05 42.24
CA ALA A 837 23.64 -33.71 41.50
C ALA A 837 23.15 -35.00 40.81
N LYS A 838 22.46 -35.89 41.54
CA LYS A 838 21.87 -37.12 40.98
C LYS A 838 20.83 -36.80 39.90
N SER A 839 19.93 -35.83 40.15
CA SER A 839 18.80 -35.52 39.25
C SER A 839 17.98 -36.78 38.90
N GLN A 840 17.44 -36.88 37.69
CA GLN A 840 16.65 -38.04 37.23
C GLN A 840 17.48 -39.12 36.50
N ARG A 841 18.79 -38.93 36.31
CA ARG A 841 19.66 -39.86 35.54
C ARG A 841 20.63 -40.63 36.45
N ARG A 842 20.70 -41.96 36.28
CA ARG A 842 21.61 -42.82 37.06
C ARG A 842 23.06 -42.84 36.57
N LYS A 843 23.34 -42.55 35.29
CA LYS A 843 24.69 -42.60 34.70
C LYS A 843 25.39 -41.24 34.78
N LEU A 844 26.57 -41.20 35.40
CA LEU A 844 27.43 -40.02 35.48
C LEU A 844 27.97 -39.61 34.10
N ASP A 845 28.49 -38.37 33.99
CA ASP A 845 29.25 -37.99 32.81
C ASP A 845 30.58 -38.76 32.75
N ALA A 846 30.91 -39.27 31.56
CA ALA A 846 32.17 -39.95 31.29
C ALA A 846 33.31 -38.96 30.97
N ASN A 847 32.98 -37.70 30.71
CA ASN A 847 33.93 -36.60 30.48
C ASN A 847 34.05 -35.63 31.68
N ARG A 848 33.63 -36.06 32.88
CA ARG A 848 33.91 -35.36 34.14
C ARG A 848 35.42 -35.18 34.34
N ASN A 849 35.84 -34.07 34.95
CA ASN A 849 37.25 -33.65 35.03
C ASN A 849 38.10 -34.44 36.06
N CYS A 850 37.65 -35.62 36.47
CA CYS A 850 38.40 -36.50 37.38
C CYS A 850 39.69 -37.01 36.74
N MET A 851 40.66 -37.41 37.56
CA MET A 851 41.95 -37.92 37.10
C MET A 851 41.79 -39.30 36.44
N LEU A 852 42.24 -39.43 35.20
CA LEU A 852 42.29 -40.70 34.46
C LEU A 852 43.58 -40.72 33.62
N SER A 853 44.35 -41.81 33.71
CA SER A 853 45.42 -42.13 32.78
C SER A 853 45.28 -43.57 32.33
N THR A 854 44.85 -43.77 31.08
CA THR A 854 44.68 -45.10 30.47
C THR A 854 44.87 -45.02 28.96
N ARG A 855 45.67 -45.92 28.38
CA ARG A 855 45.85 -46.11 26.92
C ARG A 855 46.09 -44.79 26.15
N GLY A 856 47.00 -43.95 26.65
CA GLY A 856 47.37 -42.68 26.01
C GLY A 856 46.38 -41.52 26.18
N ILE A 857 45.32 -41.68 26.98
CA ILE A 857 44.40 -40.60 27.33
C ILE A 857 44.65 -40.17 28.78
N GLU A 858 45.11 -38.93 28.94
CA GLU A 858 45.16 -38.24 30.23
C GLU A 858 43.98 -37.26 30.38
N LYS A 859 43.30 -37.30 31.52
CA LYS A 859 42.23 -36.36 31.92
C LYS A 859 42.38 -36.00 33.40
N GLY A 860 41.82 -34.85 33.80
CA GLY A 860 42.00 -34.28 35.13
C GLY A 860 43.36 -33.59 35.29
N GLY A 861 43.95 -33.65 36.48
CA GLY A 861 45.26 -33.07 36.79
C GLY A 861 45.29 -31.54 36.92
N LYS A 862 44.34 -30.83 36.31
CA LYS A 862 44.16 -29.37 36.40
C LYS A 862 42.67 -28.97 36.40
N LEU A 863 42.38 -27.77 36.90
CA LEU A 863 41.03 -27.18 36.84
C LEU A 863 40.62 -26.86 35.40
N VAL A 864 39.33 -27.03 35.09
CA VAL A 864 38.68 -26.48 33.90
C VAL A 864 37.74 -25.34 34.29
N ARG A 865 37.40 -24.46 33.33
CA ARG A 865 36.46 -23.35 33.55
C ARG A 865 35.12 -23.87 34.08
N ALA A 866 34.54 -23.18 35.07
CA ALA A 866 33.34 -23.64 35.78
C ALA A 866 32.10 -23.84 34.88
N SER A 867 32.12 -23.27 33.68
CA SER A 867 31.09 -23.38 32.65
C SER A 867 31.28 -24.51 31.64
N ILE A 868 32.43 -25.20 31.64
CA ILE A 868 32.78 -26.27 30.68
C ILE A 868 32.50 -27.63 31.33
N GLY A 869 31.46 -28.32 30.88
CA GLY A 869 31.13 -29.69 31.26
C GLY A 869 29.71 -30.08 30.84
N LYS A 870 29.37 -31.37 30.90
CA LYS A 870 28.03 -31.87 30.53
C LYS A 870 27.01 -31.58 31.63
N GLN A 871 25.90 -30.94 31.29
CA GLN A 871 24.84 -30.67 32.25
C GLN A 871 23.99 -31.92 32.58
N ASN A 872 23.55 -32.06 33.83
CA ASN A 872 22.56 -33.09 34.21
C ASN A 872 21.11 -32.67 33.81
N SER A 873 20.09 -33.48 34.13
CA SER A 873 18.72 -33.25 33.61
C SER A 873 18.06 -31.96 34.10
N TRP A 874 18.46 -31.44 35.27
CA TRP A 874 18.01 -30.14 35.79
C TRP A 874 18.99 -29.00 35.47
N GLY A 875 20.16 -29.32 34.94
CA GLY A 875 21.09 -28.37 34.34
C GLY A 875 22.37 -28.09 35.13
N LEU A 876 22.69 -28.83 36.21
CA LEU A 876 23.97 -28.63 36.90
C LEU A 876 25.13 -29.06 36.00
N VAL A 877 26.15 -28.22 35.91
CA VAL A 877 27.46 -28.47 35.26
C VAL A 877 28.53 -28.59 36.34
N ASN A 878 29.55 -29.43 36.10
CA ASN A 878 30.71 -29.65 36.99
C ASN A 878 30.35 -29.97 38.44
N TYR A 879 29.34 -30.83 38.63
CA TYR A 879 28.93 -31.34 39.94
C TYR A 879 29.69 -32.63 40.35
N VAL A 880 30.71 -33.04 39.58
CA VAL A 880 31.66 -34.11 39.92
C VAL A 880 33.02 -33.78 39.31
N GLY A 881 34.09 -33.83 40.10
CA GLY A 881 35.46 -33.96 39.60
C GLY A 881 36.17 -32.70 39.08
N ASN A 882 35.63 -31.49 39.24
CA ASN A 882 36.40 -30.27 38.94
C ASN A 882 36.98 -29.70 40.25
N VAL A 883 36.35 -28.74 40.94
CA VAL A 883 36.54 -28.66 42.40
C VAL A 883 35.60 -29.62 43.12
N GLN A 884 36.01 -30.12 44.29
CA GLN A 884 35.07 -30.68 45.26
C GLN A 884 34.37 -29.53 45.99
N GLU A 885 33.08 -29.66 46.28
CA GLU A 885 32.27 -28.54 46.78
C GLU A 885 31.99 -28.65 48.27
N TRP A 886 32.19 -27.56 49.03
CA TRP A 886 31.79 -27.50 50.43
C TRP A 886 30.27 -27.60 50.60
N VAL A 887 29.84 -28.49 51.49
CA VAL A 887 28.45 -28.63 51.94
C VAL A 887 28.38 -28.88 53.46
N TYR A 888 27.21 -28.62 54.05
CA TYR A 888 26.92 -29.01 55.42
C TYR A 888 26.32 -30.42 55.49
N ASP A 889 26.95 -31.31 56.25
CA ASP A 889 26.38 -32.62 56.63
C ASP A 889 25.54 -32.50 57.93
N LYS A 890 25.07 -33.64 58.46
CA LYS A 890 24.43 -33.74 59.79
C LYS A 890 25.27 -33.01 60.86
N GLY A 891 24.59 -32.39 61.81
CA GLY A 891 25.23 -31.58 62.87
C GLY A 891 25.91 -30.29 62.37
N ARG A 892 25.68 -29.86 61.12
CA ARG A 892 26.40 -28.75 60.46
C ARG A 892 27.91 -28.97 60.32
N LYS A 893 28.38 -30.23 60.32
CA LYS A 893 29.78 -30.57 60.02
C LYS A 893 30.10 -30.17 58.57
N LEU A 894 31.24 -29.52 58.36
CA LEU A 894 31.73 -29.17 57.03
C LEU A 894 32.35 -30.41 56.35
N VAL A 895 31.95 -30.68 55.12
CA VAL A 895 32.51 -31.74 54.27
C VAL A 895 32.64 -31.22 52.83
N ALA A 896 33.53 -31.81 52.05
CA ALA A 896 33.63 -31.58 50.61
C ALA A 896 33.03 -32.78 49.85
N VAL A 897 32.30 -32.54 48.76
CA VAL A 897 31.60 -33.59 47.97
C VAL A 897 31.85 -33.49 46.47
N GLY A 898 31.65 -34.61 45.77
CA GLY A 898 31.74 -34.71 44.30
C GLY A 898 33.12 -35.08 43.76
N GLY A 899 34.15 -35.17 44.60
CA GLY A 899 35.54 -35.38 44.16
C GLY A 899 36.09 -34.19 43.36
N SER A 900 37.40 -34.20 43.11
CA SER A 900 38.12 -33.11 42.45
C SER A 900 38.96 -33.61 41.27
N PHE A 901 39.58 -32.68 40.54
CA PHE A 901 40.44 -32.98 39.40
C PHE A 901 41.67 -33.86 39.70
N LYS A 902 42.01 -34.03 40.98
CA LYS A 902 43.07 -34.95 41.47
C LYS A 902 42.55 -36.35 41.83
N GLN A 903 41.24 -36.52 41.95
CA GLN A 903 40.65 -37.78 42.39
C GLN A 903 40.58 -38.76 41.21
N SER A 904 41.05 -39.99 41.40
CA SER A 904 40.90 -41.06 40.39
C SER A 904 39.45 -41.21 39.94
N MET A 905 39.23 -41.36 38.63
CA MET A 905 37.95 -41.45 37.95
C MET A 905 36.94 -42.36 38.66
N ASP A 906 37.38 -43.54 39.12
CA ASP A 906 36.53 -44.54 39.76
C ASP A 906 36.02 -44.07 41.13
N ASN A 907 36.89 -43.44 41.91
CA ASN A 907 36.59 -42.88 43.23
C ASN A 907 36.04 -41.44 43.18
N CYS A 908 35.72 -40.94 41.98
CA CYS A 908 35.28 -39.58 41.71
C CYS A 908 33.82 -39.56 41.22
N THR A 909 32.90 -39.46 42.18
CA THR A 909 31.46 -39.72 42.03
C THR A 909 30.59 -38.72 42.81
N VAL A 910 29.28 -38.70 42.56
CA VAL A 910 28.31 -37.91 43.37
C VAL A 910 28.21 -38.36 44.83
N THR A 911 28.74 -39.53 45.20
CA THR A 911 28.77 -40.03 46.59
C THR A 911 30.10 -39.77 47.30
N THR A 912 31.16 -39.48 46.54
CA THR A 912 32.49 -39.14 47.06
C THR A 912 32.38 -37.97 48.04
N THR A 913 32.78 -38.20 49.29
CA THR A 913 32.71 -37.22 50.40
C THR A 913 34.00 -37.27 51.20
N HIS A 914 34.59 -36.11 51.49
CA HIS A 914 35.77 -35.97 52.35
C HIS A 914 35.46 -35.05 53.54
N ALA A 915 35.98 -35.37 54.72
CA ALA A 915 35.92 -34.46 55.86
C ALA A 915 36.80 -33.22 55.59
N HIS A 916 36.33 -32.03 55.96
CA HIS A 916 37.05 -30.78 55.66
C HIS A 916 36.99 -29.79 56.84
N ASN A 917 38.12 -29.24 57.24
CA ASN A 917 38.23 -28.33 58.40
C ASN A 917 38.05 -26.84 58.05
N GLY A 918 38.12 -26.48 56.76
CA GLY A 918 37.94 -25.13 56.25
C GLY A 918 39.23 -24.36 55.94
N SER A 919 40.38 -25.06 55.95
CA SER A 919 41.65 -24.58 55.39
C SER A 919 41.53 -24.21 53.91
N ALA A 920 42.58 -23.60 53.36
CA ALA A 920 42.73 -23.40 51.92
C ALA A 920 43.42 -24.63 51.30
N ASP A 921 42.86 -25.16 50.21
CA ASP A 921 43.50 -26.15 49.35
C ASP A 921 43.09 -25.93 47.89
N ILE A 922 43.89 -26.42 46.93
CA ILE A 922 43.68 -26.12 45.51
C ILE A 922 42.56 -26.95 44.84
N SER A 923 42.02 -27.95 45.53
CA SER A 923 40.98 -28.88 45.04
C SER A 923 39.57 -28.54 45.53
N THR A 924 39.40 -27.82 46.63
CA THR A 924 38.09 -27.50 47.22
C THR A 924 37.61 -26.09 46.87
N GLY A 925 36.32 -25.97 46.57
CA GLY A 925 35.62 -24.70 46.31
C GLY A 925 34.17 -24.74 46.78
N LEU A 926 33.30 -23.96 46.13
CA LEU A 926 31.89 -23.86 46.50
C LEU A 926 30.94 -23.68 45.32
N ARG A 927 29.68 -24.08 45.56
CA ARG A 927 28.49 -23.71 44.80
C ARG A 927 27.51 -23.04 45.77
N VAL A 928 26.70 -22.11 45.28
CA VAL A 928 25.74 -21.38 46.13
C VAL A 928 24.34 -21.98 46.04
N VAL A 929 23.63 -22.05 47.16
CA VAL A 929 22.18 -22.23 47.23
C VAL A 929 21.53 -20.91 47.61
N ARG A 930 20.45 -20.55 46.92
CA ARG A 930 19.59 -19.41 47.19
C ARG A 930 18.22 -19.94 47.58
N GLU A 931 17.81 -19.65 48.81
CA GLU A 931 16.52 -20.09 49.31
C GLU A 931 15.38 -19.39 48.54
N LEU A 932 14.35 -20.17 48.19
CA LEU A 932 13.10 -19.61 47.67
C LEU A 932 12.21 -19.21 48.84
N ARG A 933 11.49 -18.10 48.67
CA ARG A 933 10.44 -17.70 49.61
C ARG A 933 9.26 -18.67 49.43
N ALA A 934 8.61 -19.06 50.52
CA ALA A 934 7.30 -19.70 50.42
C ALA A 934 6.32 -18.75 49.71
N GLY A 935 5.36 -19.30 48.96
CA GLY A 935 4.48 -18.52 48.08
C GLY A 935 3.71 -17.41 48.82
N SER A 936 3.53 -16.27 48.14
CA SER A 936 2.83 -15.06 48.64
C SER A 936 2.08 -14.35 47.52
#